data_AF-A0A7C1H2A2-F1
#
_entry.id   AF-A0A7C1H2A2-F1
#
_cell.length_a   1.000
_cell.length_b   1.000
_cell.length_c   1.000
_cell.angle_alpha   90.00
_cell.angle_beta   90.00
_cell.angle_gamma   90.00
#
_symmetry.space_group_name_H-M   'P 1'
#
loop_
_entity.id
_entity.type
_entity.pdbx_description
1 polymer ?
#
loop_
_entity_poly.entity_id
_entity_poly.type
_entity_poly.pdbx_seq_one_letter_code
_entity_poly.pdbx_strand_id
1 'polypeptide(L)'
;SPRRMEPALVTGEKVFHCEQRFQFSDDEALFGLGQFQDGVMNYRQKEVLLVQANKIAVVPFLISTRGYGILWDNYSKTKFLDGTEGATFWSEVAEQIDYYFIAGENMDGVIAGNRQITGAAPLFARWAFGYWQSKERYRDRQDLVNTIKQYRERKLPIDVIVQDWRYWGDNDQWSSMEWEESIFPRPAEMIEELHQKYHARLMVSIWPAVGKKSKIFRELNEQKLLYRQDHWGSGKVYDAFSDDARRIYWKYIKTGLFDNGVDAFWMDGTEPEFSNTDTQEITEREFKKCTKTALGSVARYLNAYSLMTTRGVYQNQRKLSPHKRVFILTRSAFAGQQRHAAATWSGDIGASWEVFRKQITAGINFCMAGIPYWSMDIGGFFPWSHGGDYFGGVEDPAFRELYVRWFQFGAFTPIFRAHGTGTPREVWQFGEPGSKTYQALSALLKLRYRLLPYIYSVAWRVTSEGYTMMRGLPMDFPDDQNVYEIGDQYLFGPAIMVKPVTHEMFHRTVGVGETIAGHHLLSLDRTPGLNGAYFNGASFEKLANSRIDAAVNFNWDFALPEKIIANNYSIRWEGWLVSEESGVHELSLLSSGSVRLRVNGKLLVDNWTPHQRKMDVASLKLNAGEKAAVRLDFAKTDELSEITLAWKTPAMLKQLTQKPLNPEVDLYLPANCHWYDFWYGQSYPGGQAIVSKPSLEIIPLFVRSGSIIPLGPEMQFATEKPADPIELRIYPGSDAGFDLYEDENDNYNYEKGSFSIIPFHWSDESMTLKIGARKGSFPGMLSQRTFYVVVVRPDKGLGIDQTLQPDRIVRYDGNEVEVFLG
;
A
#
# COMPACT_ATOMS: atom_id res chain seq x y z
N SER A 1 33.31 -19.39 8.66
CA SER A 1 32.30 -19.35 7.58
C SER A 1 32.92 -19.66 6.22
N PRO A 2 32.48 -20.70 5.50
CA PRO A 2 32.92 -20.93 4.13
C PRO A 2 32.51 -19.75 3.23
N ARG A 3 33.40 -19.42 2.28
CA ARG A 3 33.22 -18.40 1.24
C ARG A 3 33.45 -19.06 -0.10
N ARG A 4 32.60 -18.77 -1.09
CA ARG A 4 32.73 -19.33 -2.44
C ARG A 4 32.66 -18.21 -3.48
N MET A 5 33.58 -18.25 -4.43
CA MET A 5 33.62 -17.36 -5.60
C MET A 5 33.85 -18.25 -6.81
N GLU A 6 32.85 -18.38 -7.69
CA GLU A 6 32.92 -19.27 -8.86
C GLU A 6 32.92 -18.46 -10.15
N PRO A 7 33.94 -18.61 -11.02
CA PRO A 7 33.94 -17.94 -12.31
C PRO A 7 32.67 -18.26 -13.10
N ALA A 8 32.02 -17.22 -13.62
CA ALA A 8 30.79 -17.32 -14.39
C ALA A 8 30.81 -16.36 -15.58
N LEU A 9 29.95 -16.64 -16.56
CA LEU A 9 29.68 -15.76 -17.69
C LEU A 9 28.21 -15.39 -17.68
N VAL A 10 27.89 -14.17 -17.23
CA VAL A 10 26.51 -13.71 -17.07
C VAL A 10 26.25 -12.57 -18.03
N THR A 11 25.28 -12.73 -18.94
CA THR A 11 24.94 -11.72 -19.97
C THR A 11 26.16 -11.24 -20.80
N GLY A 12 27.15 -12.11 -21.00
CA GLY A 12 28.39 -11.80 -21.74
C GLY A 12 29.51 -11.15 -20.90
N GLU A 13 29.29 -10.92 -19.61
CA GLU A 13 30.27 -10.40 -18.67
C GLU A 13 30.96 -11.53 -17.89
N LYS A 14 32.29 -11.51 -17.81
CA LYS A 14 33.07 -12.44 -16.97
C LYS A 14 33.03 -11.95 -15.54
N VAL A 15 32.43 -12.73 -14.65
CA VAL A 15 32.14 -12.36 -13.26
C VAL A 15 32.35 -13.56 -12.34
N PHE A 16 32.04 -13.41 -11.06
CA PHE A 16 31.87 -14.54 -10.15
C PHE A 16 30.43 -14.64 -9.67
N HIS A 17 29.93 -15.86 -9.55
CA HIS A 17 28.87 -16.16 -8.58
C HIS A 17 29.51 -16.17 -7.19
N CYS A 18 28.98 -15.40 -6.24
CA CYS A 18 29.52 -15.36 -4.88
C CYS A 18 28.55 -15.96 -3.86
N GLU A 19 29.09 -16.57 -2.82
CA GLU A 19 28.33 -17.09 -1.69
C GLU A 19 29.08 -16.84 -0.37
N GLN A 20 28.37 -16.29 0.61
CA GLN A 20 28.83 -16.18 1.99
C GLN A 20 27.86 -16.92 2.91
N ARG A 21 28.40 -17.85 3.71
CA ARG A 21 27.63 -18.57 4.72
C ARG A 21 27.80 -17.95 6.10
N PHE A 22 26.74 -17.91 6.90
CA PHE A 22 26.68 -17.46 8.28
C PHE A 22 26.10 -18.58 9.15
N GLN A 23 26.50 -18.61 10.41
CA GLN A 23 25.86 -19.44 11.44
C GLN A 23 25.18 -18.49 12.41
N PHE A 24 23.88 -18.68 12.57
CA PHE A 24 23.05 -17.90 13.48
C PHE A 24 22.71 -18.76 14.68
N SER A 25 22.59 -18.15 15.85
CA SER A 25 22.17 -18.82 17.07
C SER A 25 20.76 -19.42 16.90
N ASP A 26 20.48 -20.53 17.58
CA ASP A 26 19.20 -21.22 17.44
C ASP A 26 18.01 -20.41 17.97
N ASP A 27 18.28 -19.48 18.90
CA ASP A 27 17.30 -18.66 19.60
C ASP A 27 17.19 -17.21 19.07
N GLU A 28 17.88 -16.87 17.98
CA GLU A 28 17.73 -15.56 17.33
C GLU A 28 16.76 -15.63 16.14
N ALA A 29 15.94 -14.61 15.99
CA ALA A 29 15.09 -14.38 14.81
C ALA A 29 15.66 -13.30 13.89
N LEU A 30 15.31 -13.41 12.60
CA LEU A 30 15.87 -12.60 11.50
C LEU A 30 14.74 -11.92 10.71
N PHE A 31 14.90 -10.63 10.44
CA PHE A 31 13.89 -9.79 9.80
C PHE A 31 14.53 -8.87 8.75
N GLY A 32 13.73 -8.14 7.99
CA GLY A 32 14.19 -7.19 7.00
C GLY A 32 14.00 -7.70 5.58
N LEU A 33 15.04 -7.64 4.75
CA LEU A 33 15.09 -8.08 3.34
C LEU A 33 14.15 -7.33 2.36
N GLY A 34 13.22 -6.53 2.87
CA GLY A 34 12.29 -5.71 2.10
C GLY A 34 10.85 -6.15 2.28
N GLN A 35 10.09 -6.11 1.19
CA GLN A 35 8.66 -6.37 1.17
C GLN A 35 8.33 -7.57 0.28
N PHE A 36 7.60 -8.54 0.81
CA PHE A 36 7.17 -9.76 0.10
C PHE A 36 5.68 -10.05 0.32
N GLN A 37 5.10 -10.90 -0.53
CA GLN A 37 3.67 -11.27 -0.51
C GLN A 37 3.43 -12.70 -0.02
N ASP A 38 4.32 -13.22 0.83
CA ASP A 38 4.29 -14.59 1.36
C ASP A 38 3.70 -14.66 2.79
N GLY A 39 3.66 -13.54 3.51
CA GLY A 39 3.18 -13.47 4.89
C GLY A 39 4.24 -13.86 5.93
N VAL A 40 5.51 -13.99 5.54
CA VAL A 40 6.60 -14.39 6.44
C VAL A 40 7.01 -13.21 7.33
N MET A 41 7.04 -13.43 8.64
CA MET A 41 7.55 -12.47 9.61
C MET A 41 9.04 -12.73 9.88
N ASN A 42 9.39 -13.93 10.34
CA ASN A 42 10.76 -14.35 10.66
C ASN A 42 11.36 -15.18 9.51
N TYR A 43 12.54 -14.79 9.04
CA TYR A 43 13.25 -15.45 7.95
C TYR A 43 14.14 -16.63 8.38
N ARG A 44 14.12 -17.02 9.67
CA ARG A 44 14.75 -18.27 10.09
C ARG A 44 14.15 -19.46 9.35
N GLN A 45 15.01 -20.32 8.82
CA GLN A 45 14.65 -21.49 8.02
C GLN A 45 13.84 -21.17 6.75
N LYS A 46 14.04 -19.98 6.16
CA LYS A 46 13.35 -19.53 4.94
C LYS A 46 14.31 -19.30 3.79
N GLU A 47 13.74 -19.28 2.60
CA GLU A 47 14.40 -18.84 1.37
C GLU A 47 13.74 -17.54 0.89
N VAL A 48 14.55 -16.57 0.47
CA VAL A 48 14.09 -15.30 -0.09
C VAL A 48 14.89 -14.98 -1.34
N LEU A 49 14.19 -14.76 -2.46
CA LEU A 49 14.77 -14.25 -3.69
C LEU A 49 14.72 -12.72 -3.68
N LEU A 50 15.89 -12.08 -3.79
CA LEU A 50 16.04 -10.63 -3.89
C LEU A 50 16.13 -10.23 -5.37
N VAL A 51 14.96 -10.07 -5.99
CA VAL A 51 14.75 -9.50 -7.33
C VAL A 51 13.53 -8.59 -7.28
N GLN A 52 13.58 -7.41 -7.90
CA GLN A 52 12.41 -6.52 -7.95
C GLN A 52 11.26 -7.13 -8.76
N ALA A 53 10.03 -6.86 -8.35
CA ALA A 53 8.81 -7.11 -9.13
C ALA A 53 7.68 -6.22 -8.62
N ASN A 54 6.60 -6.09 -9.38
CA ASN A 54 5.38 -5.51 -8.83
C ASN A 54 4.98 -6.30 -7.57
N LYS A 55 4.68 -5.58 -6.49
CA LYS A 55 4.40 -6.10 -5.14
C LYS A 55 5.58 -6.64 -4.34
N ILE A 56 6.79 -6.67 -4.93
CA ILE A 56 8.02 -7.14 -4.28
C ILE A 56 9.09 -6.04 -4.36
N ALA A 57 9.44 -5.46 -3.22
CA ALA A 57 10.45 -4.41 -3.13
C ALA A 57 11.61 -4.90 -2.25
N VAL A 58 12.76 -5.21 -2.86
CA VAL A 58 13.85 -5.92 -2.19
C VAL A 58 14.89 -4.94 -1.63
N VAL A 59 15.32 -5.18 -0.40
CA VAL A 59 16.31 -4.37 0.30
C VAL A 59 17.30 -5.33 0.98
N PRO A 60 18.55 -5.45 0.52
CA PRO A 60 19.47 -6.49 1.00
C PRO A 60 20.06 -6.18 2.39
N PHE A 61 19.20 -5.91 3.37
CA PHE A 61 19.55 -5.65 4.76
C PHE A 61 18.76 -6.58 5.67
N LEU A 62 19.47 -7.39 6.46
CA LEU A 62 18.94 -8.32 7.43
C LEU A 62 19.23 -7.81 8.84
N ILE A 63 18.28 -7.91 9.76
CA ILE A 63 18.45 -7.52 11.17
C ILE A 63 18.10 -8.69 12.11
N SER A 64 18.88 -8.84 13.18
CA SER A 64 18.70 -9.87 14.19
C SER A 64 18.24 -9.29 15.54
N THR A 65 17.42 -10.06 16.26
CA THR A 65 17.11 -9.90 17.70
C THR A 65 18.35 -9.81 18.60
N ARG A 66 19.52 -10.27 18.15
CA ARG A 66 20.79 -10.20 18.89
C ARG A 66 21.52 -8.84 18.77
N GLY A 67 20.85 -7.79 18.29
CA GLY A 67 21.44 -6.45 18.23
C GLY A 67 22.52 -6.29 17.15
N TYR A 68 22.40 -7.02 16.03
CA TYR A 68 23.23 -6.77 14.85
C TYR A 68 22.43 -6.87 13.55
N GLY A 69 23.01 -6.37 12.47
CA GLY A 69 22.48 -6.48 11.11
C GLY A 69 23.57 -6.70 10.07
N ILE A 70 23.16 -7.19 8.90
CA ILE A 70 24.00 -7.46 7.75
C ILE A 70 23.42 -6.70 6.56
N LEU A 71 24.15 -5.70 6.06
CA LEU A 71 23.89 -5.09 4.76
C LEU A 71 24.72 -5.83 3.71
N TRP A 72 24.06 -6.55 2.82
CA TRP A 72 24.68 -7.26 1.70
C TRP A 72 24.78 -6.30 0.49
N ASP A 73 25.99 -5.80 0.21
CA ASP A 73 26.21 -4.76 -0.81
C ASP A 73 26.39 -5.39 -2.19
N ASN A 74 25.28 -5.89 -2.74
CA ASN A 74 25.23 -6.45 -4.08
C ASN A 74 23.92 -6.05 -4.80
N TYR A 75 24.05 -5.49 -6.00
CA TYR A 75 22.91 -4.99 -6.79
C TYR A 75 22.30 -6.03 -7.74
N SER A 76 22.94 -7.20 -7.88
CA SER A 76 22.48 -8.27 -8.77
C SER A 76 21.42 -9.14 -8.12
N LYS A 77 20.90 -10.11 -8.89
CA LYS A 77 20.06 -11.17 -8.36
C LYS A 77 20.75 -11.82 -7.16
N THR A 78 20.09 -11.78 -6.02
CA THR A 78 20.60 -12.33 -4.75
C THR A 78 19.58 -13.30 -4.16
N LYS A 79 20.05 -14.37 -3.51
CA LYS A 79 19.22 -15.33 -2.78
C LYS A 79 19.72 -15.42 -1.35
N PHE A 80 18.83 -15.19 -0.40
CA PHE A 80 19.00 -15.56 0.99
C PHE A 80 18.38 -16.94 1.21
N LEU A 81 19.09 -17.81 1.91
CA LEU A 81 18.58 -19.12 2.31
C LEU A 81 19.11 -19.43 3.70
N ASP A 82 18.23 -19.56 4.69
CA ASP A 82 18.57 -20.14 5.99
C ASP A 82 18.17 -21.61 6.00
N GLY A 83 19.15 -22.51 6.06
CA GLY A 83 18.96 -23.95 5.95
C GLY A 83 19.70 -24.74 7.02
N THR A 84 19.68 -26.06 6.91
CA THR A 84 20.28 -26.97 7.92
C THR A 84 21.79 -26.83 8.06
N GLU A 85 22.48 -26.33 7.04
CA GLU A 85 23.94 -26.11 7.08
C GLU A 85 24.32 -24.68 7.47
N GLY A 86 23.36 -23.85 7.88
CA GLY A 86 23.51 -22.41 8.12
C GLY A 86 22.88 -21.55 7.03
N ALA A 87 22.97 -20.23 7.18
CA ALA A 87 22.38 -19.27 6.27
C ALA A 87 23.36 -18.81 5.19
N THR A 88 22.90 -18.65 3.96
CA THR A 88 23.72 -18.19 2.83
C THR A 88 23.12 -16.96 2.19
N PHE A 89 23.97 -15.99 1.86
CA PHE A 89 23.72 -15.04 0.79
C PHE A 89 24.49 -15.49 -0.44
N TRP A 90 23.77 -15.70 -1.54
CA TRP A 90 24.34 -15.98 -2.86
C TRP A 90 23.97 -14.85 -3.82
N SER A 91 24.91 -14.38 -4.64
CA SER A 91 24.63 -13.42 -5.70
C SER A 91 25.15 -13.88 -7.07
N GLU A 92 24.38 -13.55 -8.10
CA GLU A 92 24.67 -13.94 -9.48
C GLU A 92 25.89 -13.22 -10.06
N VAL A 93 26.06 -11.93 -9.74
CA VAL A 93 27.18 -11.12 -10.27
C VAL A 93 27.94 -10.46 -9.13
N ALA A 94 29.23 -10.80 -9.02
CA ALA A 94 30.14 -10.20 -8.06
C ALA A 94 31.59 -10.15 -8.58
N GLU A 95 32.36 -9.22 -8.04
CA GLU A 95 33.83 -9.20 -8.12
C GLU A 95 34.49 -9.57 -6.79
N GLN A 96 33.77 -9.31 -5.70
CA GLN A 96 34.14 -9.63 -4.33
C GLN A 96 32.89 -9.96 -3.52
N ILE A 97 33.06 -10.58 -2.36
CA ILE A 97 32.02 -10.69 -1.33
C ILE A 97 32.10 -9.41 -0.50
N ASP A 98 31.06 -8.58 -0.54
CA ASP A 98 31.01 -7.30 0.16
C ASP A 98 29.75 -7.21 1.04
N TYR A 99 29.96 -6.96 2.33
CA TYR A 99 28.87 -6.79 3.28
C TYR A 99 29.34 -6.00 4.51
N TYR A 100 28.40 -5.30 5.13
CA TYR A 100 28.64 -4.55 6.36
C TYR A 100 27.99 -5.29 7.52
N PHE A 101 28.78 -5.63 8.54
CA PHE A 101 28.26 -6.04 9.83
C PHE A 101 28.05 -4.79 10.69
N ILE A 102 26.84 -4.62 11.19
CA ILE A 102 26.42 -3.43 11.96
C ILE A 102 25.96 -3.90 13.32
N ALA A 103 26.69 -3.55 14.39
CA ALA A 103 26.28 -3.83 15.75
C ALA A 103 25.56 -2.62 16.36
N GLY A 104 24.58 -2.87 17.22
CA GLY A 104 23.90 -1.86 18.03
C GLY A 104 23.57 -2.42 19.41
N GLU A 105 23.35 -1.53 20.38
CA GLU A 105 22.90 -1.94 21.73
C GLU A 105 21.53 -2.63 21.70
N ASN A 106 20.72 -2.31 20.68
CA ASN A 106 19.42 -2.88 20.38
C ASN A 106 19.15 -2.73 18.86
N MET A 107 18.00 -3.21 18.40
CA MET A 107 17.64 -3.18 16.98
C MET A 107 17.51 -1.75 16.41
N ASP A 108 17.12 -0.75 17.19
CA ASP A 108 17.14 0.66 16.72
C ASP A 108 18.57 1.14 16.47
N GLY A 109 19.51 0.80 17.36
CA GLY A 109 20.94 1.10 17.16
C GLY A 109 21.49 0.48 15.87
N VAL A 110 21.05 -0.72 15.52
CA VAL A 110 21.42 -1.37 14.25
C VAL A 110 20.85 -0.61 13.05
N ILE A 111 19.56 -0.23 13.09
CA ILE A 111 18.95 0.56 12.01
C ILE A 111 19.64 1.91 11.87
N ALA A 112 19.93 2.59 12.98
CA ALA A 112 20.67 3.84 12.98
C ALA A 112 22.06 3.68 12.35
N GLY A 113 22.79 2.61 12.68
CA GLY A 113 24.05 2.26 12.02
C GLY A 113 23.91 2.02 10.52
N ASN A 114 22.86 1.32 10.08
CA ASN A 114 22.54 1.16 8.66
C ASN A 114 22.26 2.52 7.98
N ARG A 115 21.63 3.48 8.67
CA ARG A 115 21.38 4.84 8.16
C ARG A 115 22.65 5.70 8.09
N GLN A 116 23.65 5.43 8.93
CA GLN A 116 24.96 6.08 8.79
C GLN A 116 25.68 5.65 7.51
N ILE A 117 25.55 4.38 7.13
CA ILE A 117 26.16 3.82 5.90
C ILE A 117 25.36 4.23 4.66
N THR A 118 24.03 4.07 4.71
CA THR A 118 23.18 4.18 3.51
C THR A 118 22.53 5.55 3.33
N GLY A 119 22.64 6.44 4.33
CA GLY A 119 22.11 7.81 4.34
C GLY A 119 20.88 7.96 5.26
N ALA A 120 20.81 9.09 5.97
CA ALA A 120 19.67 9.45 6.81
C ALA A 120 18.40 9.65 5.97
N ALA A 121 17.24 9.30 6.54
CA ALA A 121 15.94 9.64 5.95
C ALA A 121 15.61 11.10 6.29
N PRO A 122 15.42 12.00 5.31
CA PRO A 122 15.03 13.37 5.59
C PRO A 122 13.60 13.42 6.13
N LEU A 123 13.33 14.40 6.97
CA LEU A 123 11.97 14.64 7.46
C LEU A 123 11.06 15.05 6.31
N PHE A 124 9.94 14.36 6.14
CA PHE A 124 8.90 14.73 5.18
C PHE A 124 8.11 15.94 5.65
N ALA A 125 7.49 16.64 4.71
CA ALA A 125 6.58 17.72 5.07
C ALA A 125 5.44 17.21 5.95
N ARG A 126 4.97 18.04 6.89
CA ARG A 126 3.93 17.63 7.85
C ARG A 126 2.65 17.11 7.16
N TRP A 127 2.27 17.69 6.03
CA TRP A 127 1.12 17.25 5.22
C TRP A 127 1.26 15.81 4.70
N ALA A 128 2.47 15.28 4.56
CA ALA A 128 2.70 13.91 4.09
C ALA A 128 2.22 12.85 5.08
N PHE A 129 2.12 13.22 6.37
CA PHE A 129 1.61 12.35 7.43
C PHE A 129 0.09 12.45 7.60
N GLY A 130 -0.58 13.37 6.88
CA GLY A 130 -2.03 13.45 6.77
C GLY A 130 -2.63 12.33 5.93
N TYR A 131 -3.90 12.47 5.56
CA TYR A 131 -4.60 11.52 4.69
C TYR A 131 -4.43 11.87 3.21
N TRP A 132 -4.23 10.82 2.40
CA TRP A 132 -4.08 10.89 0.95
C TRP A 132 -5.24 10.18 0.26
N GLN A 133 -5.96 10.91 -0.59
CA GLN A 133 -6.93 10.33 -1.50
C GLN A 133 -6.35 10.18 -2.91
N SER A 134 -6.45 8.98 -3.45
CA SER A 134 -6.10 8.66 -4.82
C SER A 134 -7.15 7.74 -5.44
N LYS A 135 -7.07 7.57 -6.76
CA LYS A 135 -7.78 6.56 -7.55
C LYS A 135 -7.04 6.33 -8.85
N GLU A 136 -7.26 5.18 -9.48
CA GLU A 136 -6.96 4.93 -10.88
C GLU A 136 -8.29 5.11 -11.65
N ARG A 137 -8.59 6.28 -12.21
CA ARG A 137 -7.86 7.57 -12.17
C ARG A 137 -8.85 8.74 -12.20
N TYR A 138 -8.44 9.91 -11.70
CA TYR A 138 -9.22 11.14 -11.95
C TYR A 138 -9.17 11.46 -13.43
N ARG A 139 -10.36 11.67 -14.03
CA ARG A 139 -10.50 11.73 -15.49
C ARG A 139 -10.14 13.08 -16.08
N ASP A 140 -10.40 14.14 -15.34
CA ASP A 140 -10.22 15.54 -15.75
C ASP A 140 -10.06 16.46 -14.53
N ARG A 141 -9.81 17.74 -14.80
CA ARG A 141 -9.70 18.80 -13.77
C ARG A 141 -10.91 18.84 -12.83
N GLN A 142 -12.12 18.68 -13.37
CA GLN A 142 -13.36 18.84 -12.61
C GLN A 142 -13.56 17.68 -11.63
N ASP A 143 -13.29 16.45 -12.04
CA ASP A 143 -13.31 15.24 -11.21
C ASP A 143 -12.34 15.35 -10.03
N LEU A 144 -11.10 15.77 -10.30
CA LEU A 144 -10.07 15.96 -9.27
C LEU A 144 -10.46 17.05 -8.26
N VAL A 145 -10.79 18.26 -8.73
CA VAL A 145 -11.13 19.38 -7.84
C VAL A 145 -12.42 19.13 -7.06
N ASN A 146 -13.44 18.51 -7.69
CA ASN A 146 -14.69 18.18 -7.00
C ASN A 146 -14.47 17.19 -5.86
N THR A 147 -13.57 16.22 -6.05
CA THR A 147 -13.29 15.24 -4.99
C THR A 147 -12.75 15.93 -3.75
N ILE A 148 -11.78 16.83 -3.89
CA ILE A 148 -11.26 17.60 -2.75
C ILE A 148 -12.31 18.52 -2.13
N LYS A 149 -13.14 19.15 -2.97
CA LYS A 149 -14.27 19.96 -2.51
C LYS A 149 -15.24 19.14 -1.65
N GLN A 150 -15.58 17.91 -2.07
CA GLN A 150 -16.49 17.03 -1.32
C GLN A 150 -15.94 16.64 0.05
N TYR A 151 -14.62 16.42 0.20
CA TYR A 151 -13.98 16.20 1.49
C TYR A 151 -14.14 17.41 2.42
N ARG A 152 -13.84 18.62 1.92
CA ARG A 152 -13.98 19.86 2.69
C ARG A 152 -15.42 20.16 3.09
N GLU A 153 -16.38 19.97 2.19
CA GLU A 153 -17.81 20.16 2.47
C GLU A 153 -18.33 19.19 3.54
N ARG A 154 -17.83 17.95 3.55
CA ARG A 154 -18.18 16.92 4.55
C ARG A 154 -17.39 17.01 5.85
N LYS A 155 -16.48 17.99 5.95
CA LYS A 155 -15.55 18.15 7.07
C LYS A 155 -14.69 16.91 7.34
N LEU A 156 -14.32 16.20 6.27
CA LEU A 156 -13.45 15.03 6.31
C LEU A 156 -12.00 15.48 6.11
N PRO A 157 -11.10 15.23 7.08
CA PRO A 157 -9.71 15.65 6.98
C PRO A 157 -8.97 15.01 5.80
N ILE A 158 -8.26 15.82 5.02
CA ILE A 158 -7.44 15.40 3.87
C ILE A 158 -6.34 16.43 3.58
N ASP A 159 -5.13 15.96 3.30
CA ASP A 159 -3.98 16.81 2.93
C ASP A 159 -3.62 16.65 1.46
N VAL A 160 -3.71 15.44 0.89
CA VAL A 160 -3.18 15.18 -0.45
C VAL A 160 -4.22 14.55 -1.36
N ILE A 161 -4.30 15.08 -2.58
CA ILE A 161 -4.98 14.44 -3.70
C ILE A 161 -3.94 14.02 -4.75
N VAL A 162 -4.17 12.87 -5.38
CA VAL A 162 -3.19 12.27 -6.31
C VAL A 162 -3.78 12.17 -7.71
N GLN A 163 -3.17 12.84 -8.67
CA GLN A 163 -3.44 12.62 -10.08
C GLN A 163 -2.62 11.43 -10.58
N ASP A 164 -3.30 10.38 -11.01
CA ASP A 164 -2.71 9.20 -11.64
C ASP A 164 -2.40 9.44 -13.13
N TRP A 165 -1.99 8.40 -13.86
CA TRP A 165 -1.61 8.39 -15.28
C TRP A 165 -2.67 8.98 -16.22
N ARG A 166 -2.29 9.22 -17.49
CA ARG A 166 -3.11 9.81 -18.58
C ARG A 166 -3.52 11.28 -18.45
N TYR A 167 -2.99 12.06 -17.51
CA TYR A 167 -3.17 13.52 -17.58
C TYR A 167 -2.47 14.14 -18.80
N TRP A 168 -1.55 13.40 -19.43
CA TRP A 168 -0.89 13.70 -20.71
C TRP A 168 -1.68 13.30 -21.96
N GLY A 169 -2.88 12.73 -21.82
CA GLY A 169 -3.71 12.29 -22.93
C GLY A 169 -3.35 10.90 -23.48
N ASP A 170 -3.08 10.82 -24.78
CA ASP A 170 -2.87 9.56 -25.51
C ASP A 170 -1.60 8.82 -25.04
N ASN A 171 -1.61 7.49 -25.22
CA ASN A 171 -0.51 6.61 -24.89
C ASN A 171 0.82 6.98 -25.58
N ASP A 172 0.82 7.55 -26.79
CA ASP A 172 2.06 8.01 -27.44
C ASP A 172 2.71 9.22 -26.74
N GLN A 173 1.98 9.87 -25.83
CA GLN A 173 2.47 10.92 -24.94
C GLN A 173 2.74 10.39 -23.52
N TRP A 174 2.87 9.07 -23.33
CA TRP A 174 3.11 8.45 -22.02
C TRP A 174 4.17 9.19 -21.21
N SER A 175 3.81 9.62 -20.01
CA SER A 175 4.69 10.36 -19.10
C SER A 175 5.53 11.45 -19.79
N SER A 176 4.91 12.20 -20.71
CA SER A 176 5.54 13.37 -21.35
C SER A 176 5.89 14.48 -20.35
N MET A 177 5.34 14.38 -19.13
CA MET A 177 5.31 15.41 -18.10
C MET A 177 4.50 16.65 -18.51
N GLU A 178 3.72 16.58 -19.59
CA GLU A 178 2.88 17.67 -20.08
C GLU A 178 1.40 17.40 -19.75
N TRP A 179 0.65 18.45 -19.42
CA TRP A 179 -0.79 18.37 -19.22
C TRP A 179 -1.51 18.50 -20.56
N GLU A 180 -2.40 17.55 -20.88
CA GLU A 180 -3.28 17.66 -22.03
C GLU A 180 -4.35 18.71 -21.73
N GLU A 181 -4.26 19.87 -22.39
CA GLU A 181 -5.11 21.05 -22.12
C GLU A 181 -6.61 20.75 -22.27
N SER A 182 -6.98 19.82 -23.16
CA SER A 182 -8.39 19.42 -23.32
C SER A 182 -8.95 18.61 -22.13
N ILE A 183 -8.08 18.03 -21.30
CA ILE A 183 -8.43 17.21 -20.13
C ILE A 183 -8.20 17.99 -18.83
N PHE A 184 -7.06 18.69 -18.74
CA PHE A 184 -6.64 19.47 -17.58
C PHE A 184 -6.29 20.91 -17.98
N PRO A 185 -7.28 21.74 -18.36
CA PRO A 185 -7.03 23.09 -18.80
C PRO A 185 -6.49 23.96 -17.67
N ARG A 186 -5.52 24.82 -17.97
CA ARG A 186 -4.90 25.77 -17.04
C ARG A 186 -4.45 25.09 -15.73
N PRO A 187 -3.48 24.15 -15.80
CA PRO A 187 -3.08 23.33 -14.66
C PRO A 187 -2.51 24.14 -13.49
N ALA A 188 -1.78 25.23 -13.76
CA ALA A 188 -1.27 26.13 -12.71
C ALA A 188 -2.42 26.76 -11.89
N GLU A 189 -3.48 27.24 -12.54
CA GLU A 189 -4.66 27.77 -11.85
C GLU A 189 -5.42 26.70 -11.06
N MET A 190 -5.47 25.46 -11.58
CA MET A 190 -6.06 24.32 -10.86
C MET A 190 -5.29 24.03 -9.56
N ILE A 191 -3.96 23.98 -9.65
CA ILE A 191 -3.10 23.68 -8.49
C ILE A 191 -3.13 24.82 -7.48
N GLU A 192 -3.13 26.07 -7.94
CA GLU A 192 -3.33 27.23 -7.08
C GLU A 192 -4.69 27.18 -6.36
N GLU A 193 -5.77 26.77 -7.05
CA GLU A 193 -7.07 26.55 -6.41
C GLU A 193 -6.98 25.48 -5.31
N LEU A 194 -6.32 24.34 -5.56
CA LEU A 194 -6.10 23.30 -4.54
C LEU A 194 -5.34 23.86 -3.32
N HIS A 195 -4.30 24.65 -3.55
CA HIS A 195 -3.45 25.21 -2.49
C HIS A 195 -4.16 26.29 -1.67
N GLN A 196 -4.80 27.28 -2.33
CA GLN A 196 -5.30 28.49 -1.68
C GLN A 196 -6.70 28.32 -1.12
N LYS A 197 -7.59 27.63 -1.85
CA LYS A 197 -9.00 27.48 -1.45
C LYS A 197 -9.23 26.21 -0.65
N TYR A 198 -8.54 25.13 -1.01
CA TYR A 198 -8.75 23.84 -0.39
C TYR A 198 -7.62 23.42 0.54
N HIS A 199 -6.48 24.14 0.59
CA HIS A 199 -5.33 23.78 1.42
C HIS A 199 -4.91 22.31 1.26
N ALA A 200 -4.95 21.82 0.01
CA ALA A 200 -4.57 20.46 -0.34
C ALA A 200 -3.32 20.48 -1.23
N ARG A 201 -2.50 19.44 -1.15
CA ARG A 201 -1.33 19.22 -2.00
C ARG A 201 -1.66 18.30 -3.14
N LEU A 202 -0.97 18.49 -4.27
CA LEU A 202 -1.11 17.63 -5.44
C LEU A 202 0.14 16.77 -5.62
N MET A 203 -0.06 15.45 -5.62
CA MET A 203 0.92 14.50 -6.15
C MET A 203 0.54 14.09 -7.57
N VAL A 204 1.52 13.95 -8.46
CA VAL A 204 1.30 13.53 -9.86
C VAL A 204 2.13 12.30 -10.20
N SER A 205 1.50 11.34 -10.89
CA SER A 205 2.14 10.13 -11.43
C SER A 205 3.16 10.47 -12.51
N ILE A 206 4.36 9.91 -12.41
CA ILE A 206 5.45 10.02 -13.36
C ILE A 206 6.08 8.64 -13.55
N TRP A 207 6.45 8.29 -14.77
CA TRP A 207 6.92 6.95 -15.13
C TRP A 207 8.29 7.04 -15.79
N PRO A 208 9.17 6.04 -15.60
CA PRO A 208 10.41 5.98 -16.33
C PRO A 208 10.21 5.64 -17.81
N ALA A 209 9.07 5.04 -18.18
CA ALA A 209 8.66 4.91 -19.57
C ALA A 209 8.19 6.26 -20.12
N VAL A 210 8.74 6.67 -21.27
CA VAL A 210 8.37 7.92 -21.96
C VAL A 210 7.90 7.65 -23.38
N GLY A 211 6.75 8.24 -23.75
CA GLY A 211 6.03 7.98 -25.00
C GLY A 211 6.76 8.51 -26.25
N LYS A 212 6.67 7.79 -27.37
CA LYS A 212 7.47 8.02 -28.60
C LYS A 212 7.25 9.40 -29.25
N LYS A 213 6.11 10.06 -29.01
CA LYS A 213 5.80 11.40 -29.55
C LYS A 213 6.18 12.54 -28.60
N SER A 214 6.56 12.22 -27.35
CA SER A 214 6.91 13.22 -26.35
C SER A 214 8.24 13.92 -26.66
N LYS A 215 8.38 15.16 -26.19
CA LYS A 215 9.64 15.92 -26.31
C LYS A 215 10.78 15.26 -25.53
N ILE A 216 10.47 14.74 -24.34
CA ILE A 216 11.44 14.02 -23.50
C ILE A 216 11.99 12.77 -24.19
N PHE A 217 11.13 11.97 -24.84
CA PHE A 217 11.58 10.82 -25.61
C PHE A 217 12.56 11.23 -26.70
N ARG A 218 12.25 12.30 -27.45
CA ARG A 218 13.14 12.79 -28.52
C ARG A 218 14.53 13.13 -27.99
N GLU A 219 14.61 13.93 -26.93
CA GLU A 219 15.89 14.37 -26.35
C GLU A 219 16.69 13.19 -25.77
N LEU A 220 16.04 12.26 -25.08
CA LEU A 220 16.70 11.05 -24.57
C LEU A 220 17.16 10.13 -25.70
N ASN A 221 16.35 9.96 -26.74
CA ASN A 221 16.66 9.09 -27.88
C ASN A 221 17.82 9.63 -28.72
N GLU A 222 17.86 10.94 -28.98
CA GLU A 222 18.97 11.61 -29.67
C GLU A 222 20.31 11.40 -28.95
N GLN A 223 20.27 11.31 -27.61
CA GLN A 223 21.44 11.07 -26.76
C GLN A 223 21.69 9.58 -26.45
N LYS A 224 20.87 8.67 -27.01
CA LYS A 224 20.95 7.21 -26.78
C LYS A 224 20.81 6.81 -25.29
N LEU A 225 19.92 7.50 -24.58
CA LEU A 225 19.65 7.34 -23.14
C LEU A 225 18.36 6.55 -22.85
N LEU A 226 17.85 5.81 -23.84
CA LEU A 226 16.68 4.94 -23.72
C LEU A 226 17.11 3.49 -23.92
N TYR A 227 16.53 2.57 -23.15
CA TYR A 227 16.67 1.14 -23.41
C TYR A 227 16.00 0.75 -24.72
N ARG A 228 16.47 -0.33 -25.35
CA ARG A 228 15.98 -0.74 -26.68
C ARG A 228 14.55 -1.27 -26.64
N GLN A 229 14.14 -1.88 -25.53
CA GLN A 229 12.83 -2.49 -25.29
C GLN A 229 11.72 -1.45 -25.31
N ASP A 230 10.62 -1.79 -25.97
CA ASP A 230 9.39 -1.00 -25.91
C ASP A 230 8.64 -1.30 -24.60
N HIS A 231 8.00 -0.25 -24.08
CA HIS A 231 7.05 -0.35 -22.97
C HIS A 231 5.67 -0.79 -23.50
N TRP A 232 4.95 -1.61 -22.73
CA TRP A 232 3.64 -2.17 -23.12
C TRP A 232 2.62 -1.10 -23.50
N GLY A 233 2.64 0.05 -22.82
CA GLY A 233 1.72 1.16 -23.04
C GLY A 233 2.04 2.06 -24.24
N SER A 234 3.22 1.92 -24.88
CA SER A 234 3.91 2.88 -25.78
C SER A 234 5.10 3.54 -25.09
N GLY A 235 6.11 3.92 -25.89
CA GLY A 235 7.34 4.52 -25.39
C GLY A 235 8.46 3.54 -25.05
N LYS A 236 9.49 4.06 -24.37
CA LYS A 236 10.67 3.32 -23.89
C LYS A 236 11.10 3.82 -22.53
N VAL A 237 11.71 2.94 -21.74
CA VAL A 237 12.27 3.25 -20.42
C VAL A 237 13.60 3.98 -20.57
N TYR A 238 13.78 5.08 -19.83
CA TYR A 238 15.05 5.80 -19.80
C TYR A 238 16.08 5.12 -18.90
N ASP A 239 17.36 5.28 -19.23
CA ASP A 239 18.45 4.73 -18.44
C ASP A 239 18.74 5.61 -17.21
N ALA A 240 18.06 5.32 -16.10
CA ALA A 240 18.24 6.04 -14.83
C ALA A 240 19.66 5.96 -14.26
N PHE A 241 20.52 5.05 -14.74
CA PHE A 241 21.91 4.99 -14.29
C PHE A 241 22.76 6.12 -14.88
N SER A 242 22.34 6.74 -15.99
CA SER A 242 23.00 7.90 -16.58
C SER A 242 22.61 9.20 -15.88
N ASP A 243 23.62 9.97 -15.45
CA ASP A 243 23.44 11.31 -14.86
C ASP A 243 22.73 12.26 -15.84
N ASP A 244 23.08 12.20 -17.13
CA ASP A 244 22.44 13.00 -18.18
C ASP A 244 20.97 12.64 -18.37
N ALA A 245 20.64 11.35 -18.34
CA ALA A 245 19.27 10.91 -18.51
C ALA A 245 18.39 11.38 -17.34
N ARG A 246 18.90 11.29 -16.10
CA ARG A 246 18.21 11.84 -14.92
C ARG A 246 18.05 13.35 -14.98
N ARG A 247 19.05 14.08 -15.49
CA ARG A 247 18.97 15.53 -15.69
C ARG A 247 17.91 15.91 -16.73
N ILE A 248 17.82 15.18 -17.84
CA ILE A 248 16.79 15.38 -18.87
C ILE A 248 15.42 15.04 -18.30
N TYR A 249 15.27 13.91 -17.61
CA TYR A 249 14.02 13.53 -16.95
C TYR A 249 13.53 14.62 -15.99
N TRP A 250 14.41 15.12 -15.11
CA TRP A 250 14.08 16.23 -14.23
C TRP A 250 13.73 17.53 -14.97
N LYS A 251 14.42 17.87 -16.06
CA LYS A 251 14.12 19.07 -16.87
C LYS A 251 12.65 19.11 -17.26
N TYR A 252 12.10 18.00 -17.73
CA TYR A 252 10.69 17.92 -18.15
C TYR A 252 9.72 17.86 -16.96
N ILE A 253 10.07 17.14 -15.88
CA ILE A 253 9.29 17.20 -14.63
C ILE A 253 9.20 18.65 -14.13
N LYS A 254 10.31 19.38 -14.14
CA LYS A 254 10.37 20.76 -13.71
C LYS A 254 9.42 21.63 -14.54
N THR A 255 9.62 21.66 -15.85
CA THR A 255 8.90 22.58 -16.74
C THR A 255 7.43 22.24 -16.89
N GLY A 256 7.07 20.95 -16.83
CA GLY A 256 5.71 20.49 -17.07
C GLY A 256 4.87 20.32 -15.81
N LEU A 257 5.49 20.07 -14.65
CA LEU A 257 4.79 19.75 -13.41
C LEU A 257 5.19 20.68 -12.25
N PHE A 258 6.47 20.71 -11.89
CA PHE A 258 6.93 21.44 -10.70
C PHE A 258 6.69 22.95 -10.81
N ASP A 259 6.97 23.55 -11.98
CA ASP A 259 6.77 24.97 -12.24
C ASP A 259 5.27 25.36 -12.23
N ASN A 260 4.37 24.39 -12.45
CA ASN A 260 2.92 24.56 -12.31
C ASN A 260 2.42 24.45 -10.86
N GLY A 261 3.31 24.11 -9.91
CA GLY A 261 3.00 24.03 -8.49
C GLY A 261 2.83 22.62 -7.91
N VAL A 262 3.09 21.55 -8.68
CA VAL A 262 3.02 20.17 -8.18
C VAL A 262 3.92 19.98 -6.94
N ASP A 263 3.41 19.30 -5.91
CA ASP A 263 4.06 19.20 -4.60
C ASP A 263 4.89 17.94 -4.40
N ALA A 264 4.45 16.84 -5.02
CA ALA A 264 5.02 15.52 -4.85
C ALA A 264 4.96 14.71 -6.14
N PHE A 265 5.84 13.72 -6.26
CA PHE A 265 5.94 12.87 -7.45
C PHE A 265 5.72 11.40 -7.11
N TRP A 266 4.77 10.78 -7.81
CA TRP A 266 4.50 9.36 -7.72
C TRP A 266 5.22 8.63 -8.86
N MET A 267 6.35 8.00 -8.56
CA MET A 267 7.23 7.30 -9.49
C MET A 267 6.83 5.84 -9.64
N ASP A 268 5.97 5.57 -10.62
CA ASP A 268 5.44 4.24 -10.90
C ASP A 268 6.28 3.47 -11.93
N GLY A 269 6.18 2.14 -11.95
CA GLY A 269 6.93 1.27 -12.87
C GLY A 269 8.45 1.31 -12.66
N THR A 270 8.91 1.41 -11.42
CA THR A 270 10.33 1.66 -11.06
C THR A 270 11.16 0.42 -10.79
N GLU A 271 10.61 -0.77 -11.05
CA GLU A 271 11.33 -2.04 -11.00
C GLU A 271 12.52 -2.16 -11.97
N PRO A 272 12.52 -1.69 -13.24
CA PRO A 272 11.53 -0.94 -14.04
C PRO A 272 10.57 -1.81 -14.88
N GLU A 273 9.40 -1.25 -15.23
CA GLU A 273 8.40 -1.93 -16.02
C GLU A 273 8.59 -1.77 -17.54
N PHE A 274 8.66 -2.91 -18.24
CA PHE A 274 8.72 -2.99 -19.70
C PHE A 274 7.43 -3.57 -20.28
N SER A 275 7.32 -4.90 -20.39
CA SER A 275 6.11 -5.59 -20.87
C SER A 275 5.13 -5.89 -19.75
N ASN A 276 5.64 -6.31 -18.60
CA ASN A 276 4.93 -6.53 -17.34
C ASN A 276 5.96 -6.81 -16.23
N THR A 277 5.53 -6.71 -14.98
CA THR A 277 6.37 -6.91 -13.79
C THR A 277 5.72 -7.83 -12.75
N ASP A 278 4.75 -8.65 -13.16
CA ASP A 278 3.91 -9.46 -12.24
C ASP A 278 4.70 -10.45 -11.37
N THR A 279 5.84 -10.93 -11.86
CA THR A 279 6.74 -11.83 -11.12
C THR A 279 8.20 -11.38 -11.20
N GLN A 280 9.00 -11.87 -10.27
CA GLN A 280 10.44 -11.62 -10.20
C GLN A 280 11.16 -12.18 -11.44
N GLU A 281 10.77 -13.36 -11.91
CA GLU A 281 11.36 -14.00 -13.09
C GLU A 281 11.10 -13.19 -14.36
N ILE A 282 9.88 -12.66 -14.51
CA ILE A 282 9.55 -11.85 -15.68
C ILE A 282 10.32 -10.53 -15.63
N THR A 283 10.30 -9.83 -14.50
CA THR A 283 11.03 -8.56 -14.31
C THR A 283 12.52 -8.75 -14.59
N GLU A 284 13.14 -9.79 -14.02
CA GLU A 284 14.54 -10.16 -14.26
C GLU A 284 14.81 -10.36 -15.77
N ARG A 285 13.99 -11.20 -16.41
CA ARG A 285 14.15 -11.54 -17.82
C ARG A 285 14.02 -10.32 -18.71
N GLU A 286 13.00 -9.49 -18.52
CA GLU A 286 12.75 -8.31 -19.36
C GLU A 286 13.84 -7.28 -19.18
N PHE A 287 14.27 -7.00 -17.95
CA PHE A 287 15.33 -6.03 -17.74
C PHE A 287 16.66 -6.52 -18.32
N LYS A 288 17.05 -7.80 -18.10
CA LYS A 288 18.28 -8.37 -18.66
C LYS A 288 18.35 -8.34 -20.20
N LYS A 289 17.22 -8.31 -20.91
CA LYS A 289 17.22 -8.09 -22.38
C LYS A 289 17.78 -6.72 -22.77
N CYS A 290 17.83 -5.73 -21.87
CA CYS A 290 18.46 -4.44 -22.12
C CYS A 290 19.99 -4.57 -22.19
N THR A 291 20.57 -5.65 -21.66
CA THR A 291 22.00 -6.02 -21.62
C THR A 291 22.91 -5.08 -20.83
N LYS A 292 22.79 -3.77 -21.00
CA LYS A 292 23.70 -2.77 -20.42
C LYS A 292 22.96 -1.52 -19.97
N THR A 293 23.41 -0.94 -18.86
CA THR A 293 23.10 0.39 -18.32
C THR A 293 24.33 1.29 -18.47
N ALA A 294 24.19 2.58 -18.16
CA ALA A 294 25.31 3.53 -18.14
C ALA A 294 26.44 3.13 -17.19
N LEU A 295 26.16 2.37 -16.12
CA LEU A 295 27.17 1.92 -15.14
C LEU A 295 27.78 0.55 -15.47
N GLY A 296 27.08 -0.33 -16.18
CA GLY A 296 27.57 -1.69 -16.45
C GLY A 296 26.50 -2.63 -16.99
N SER A 297 26.70 -3.94 -16.87
CA SER A 297 25.67 -4.89 -17.30
C SER A 297 24.39 -4.74 -16.47
N VAL A 298 23.24 -5.05 -17.08
CA VAL A 298 21.98 -5.06 -16.33
C VAL A 298 21.98 -6.15 -15.26
N ALA A 299 22.59 -7.31 -15.52
CA ALA A 299 22.67 -8.38 -14.53
C ALA A 299 23.38 -7.90 -13.24
N ARG A 300 24.42 -7.07 -13.38
CA ARG A 300 25.15 -6.48 -12.25
C ARG A 300 24.30 -5.49 -11.45
N TYR A 301 23.51 -4.65 -12.10
CA TYR A 301 22.75 -3.55 -11.47
C TYR A 301 21.23 -3.79 -11.44
N LEU A 302 20.81 -5.06 -11.44
CA LEU A 302 19.43 -5.48 -11.65
C LEU A 302 18.43 -4.80 -10.70
N ASN A 303 18.78 -4.72 -9.41
CA ASN A 303 17.86 -4.29 -8.35
C ASN A 303 17.91 -2.79 -8.04
N ALA A 304 18.84 -2.04 -8.62
CA ALA A 304 19.16 -0.67 -8.21
C ALA A 304 18.41 0.43 -8.98
N TYR A 305 17.50 0.08 -9.91
CA TYR A 305 16.85 1.06 -10.78
C TYR A 305 16.06 2.12 -9.99
N SER A 306 15.21 1.71 -9.04
CA SER A 306 14.40 2.62 -8.22
C SER A 306 15.28 3.62 -7.44
N LEU A 307 16.38 3.14 -6.86
CA LEU A 307 17.35 3.98 -6.16
C LEU A 307 17.92 5.08 -7.07
N MET A 308 18.21 4.73 -8.32
CA MET A 308 18.81 5.67 -9.28
C MET A 308 17.80 6.69 -9.80
N THR A 309 16.57 6.27 -10.14
CA THR A 309 15.55 7.21 -10.64
C THR A 309 15.10 8.19 -9.56
N THR A 310 14.89 7.73 -8.32
CA THR A 310 14.55 8.59 -7.17
C THR A 310 15.67 9.58 -6.83
N ARG A 311 16.94 9.17 -6.95
CA ARG A 311 18.10 10.06 -6.80
C ARG A 311 17.99 11.27 -7.73
N GLY A 312 17.59 11.04 -8.98
CA GLY A 312 17.46 12.07 -10.00
C GLY A 312 16.48 13.16 -9.60
N VAL A 313 15.28 12.77 -9.15
CA VAL A 313 14.25 13.73 -8.72
C VAL A 313 14.69 14.46 -7.44
N TYR A 314 15.14 13.74 -6.42
CA TYR A 314 15.53 14.32 -5.14
C TYR A 314 16.67 15.34 -5.27
N GLN A 315 17.78 14.94 -5.90
CA GLN A 315 18.97 15.80 -5.99
C GLN A 315 18.70 17.07 -6.81
N ASN A 316 17.95 16.95 -7.90
CA ASN A 316 17.65 18.09 -8.74
C ASN A 316 16.60 19.02 -8.13
N GLN A 317 15.58 18.49 -7.43
CA GLN A 317 14.65 19.34 -6.67
C GLN A 317 15.38 20.09 -5.54
N ARG A 318 16.21 19.40 -4.74
CA ARG A 318 17.02 20.04 -3.68
C ARG A 318 17.95 21.12 -4.22
N LYS A 319 18.52 20.92 -5.41
CA LYS A 319 19.36 21.93 -6.08
C LYS A 319 18.56 23.14 -6.55
N LEU A 320 17.34 22.94 -7.05
CA LEU A 320 16.48 24.02 -7.57
C LEU A 320 15.75 24.78 -6.46
N SER A 321 15.20 24.06 -5.50
CA SER A 321 14.41 24.54 -4.37
C SER A 321 14.98 23.95 -3.08
N PRO A 322 16.09 24.52 -2.55
CA PRO A 322 16.75 24.01 -1.35
C PRO A 322 15.90 24.17 -0.09
N HIS A 323 14.83 24.98 -0.16
CA HIS A 323 13.93 25.24 0.96
C HIS A 323 12.79 24.22 1.04
N LYS A 324 12.04 23.97 -0.04
CA LYS A 324 10.84 23.08 -0.04
C LYS A 324 11.23 21.63 0.14
N ARG A 325 10.51 20.87 0.98
CA ARG A 325 10.78 19.42 1.15
C ARG A 325 10.46 18.65 -0.11
N VAL A 326 11.25 17.62 -0.37
CA VAL A 326 10.97 16.64 -1.41
C VAL A 326 10.06 15.55 -0.83
N PHE A 327 9.08 15.11 -1.61
CA PHE A 327 8.38 13.86 -1.36
C PHE A 327 8.26 13.06 -2.65
N ILE A 328 8.65 11.80 -2.58
CA ILE A 328 8.52 10.82 -3.65
C ILE A 328 7.76 9.60 -3.13
N LEU A 329 6.78 9.12 -3.88
CA LEU A 329 6.19 7.80 -3.71
C LEU A 329 6.69 6.89 -4.83
N THR A 330 7.24 5.70 -4.56
CA THR A 330 7.81 4.82 -5.62
C THR A 330 7.48 3.33 -5.42
N ARG A 331 7.31 2.56 -6.52
CA ARG A 331 6.78 1.17 -6.46
C ARG A 331 7.81 0.14 -6.05
N SER A 332 9.08 0.43 -6.29
CA SER A 332 10.21 -0.44 -5.97
C SER A 332 11.18 0.26 -5.02
N ALA A 333 12.13 -0.47 -4.44
CA ALA A 333 13.09 0.06 -3.49
C ALA A 333 14.45 -0.59 -3.61
N PHE A 334 15.48 0.05 -3.05
CA PHE A 334 16.75 -0.61 -2.76
C PHE A 334 17.39 0.04 -1.52
N ALA A 335 18.44 -0.60 -0.97
CA ALA A 335 19.14 -0.07 0.20
C ALA A 335 19.59 1.39 -0.01
N GLY A 336 19.27 2.24 0.97
CA GLY A 336 19.61 3.66 0.94
C GLY A 336 18.62 4.59 0.23
N GLN A 337 17.54 4.06 -0.33
CA GLN A 337 16.53 4.86 -1.02
C GLN A 337 15.85 5.91 -0.13
N GLN A 338 15.76 5.67 1.18
CA GLN A 338 15.19 6.61 2.13
C GLN A 338 15.85 8.00 2.09
N ARG A 339 17.15 8.09 1.74
CA ARG A 339 17.87 9.36 1.67
C ARG A 339 17.38 10.28 0.55
N HIS A 340 16.62 9.74 -0.41
CA HIS A 340 16.03 10.49 -1.52
C HIS A 340 14.62 11.02 -1.19
N ALA A 341 14.24 11.03 0.08
CA ALA A 341 12.90 11.38 0.53
C ALA A 341 11.79 10.55 -0.15
N ALA A 342 12.06 9.26 -0.36
CA ALA A 342 11.17 8.34 -1.06
C ALA A 342 10.49 7.38 -0.09
N ALA A 343 9.17 7.39 -0.08
CA ALA A 343 8.33 6.34 0.48
C ALA A 343 8.05 5.27 -0.59
N THR A 344 7.90 4.02 -0.17
CA THR A 344 7.54 2.92 -1.07
C THR A 344 6.13 2.42 -0.77
N TRP A 345 5.37 2.07 -1.80
CA TRP A 345 4.11 1.33 -1.60
C TRP A 345 4.17 -0.08 -2.16
N SER A 346 3.26 -0.93 -1.69
CA SER A 346 3.28 -2.36 -1.97
C SER A 346 2.80 -2.81 -3.36
N GLY A 347 2.69 -1.91 -4.33
CA GLY A 347 2.30 -2.24 -5.70
C GLY A 347 0.84 -2.67 -5.83
N ASP A 348 0.53 -3.31 -6.96
CA ASP A 348 -0.84 -3.52 -7.43
C ASP A 348 -1.45 -4.80 -6.83
N ILE A 349 -1.76 -4.73 -5.54
CA ILE A 349 -2.27 -5.85 -4.75
C ILE A 349 -3.77 -6.10 -4.96
N GLY A 350 -4.23 -7.36 -4.80
CA GLY A 350 -5.65 -7.73 -4.85
C GLY A 350 -6.41 -7.43 -3.57
N ALA A 351 -7.70 -7.15 -3.68
CA ALA A 351 -8.60 -6.94 -2.55
C ALA A 351 -9.05 -8.28 -1.94
N SER A 352 -8.34 -8.78 -0.93
CA SER A 352 -8.79 -9.93 -0.13
C SER A 352 -8.21 -9.92 1.27
N TRP A 353 -8.85 -10.65 2.19
CA TRP A 353 -8.36 -10.81 3.56
C TRP A 353 -6.98 -11.48 3.65
N GLU A 354 -6.68 -12.38 2.72
CA GLU A 354 -5.36 -13.01 2.65
C GLU A 354 -4.28 -11.99 2.28
N VAL A 355 -4.50 -11.23 1.21
CA VAL A 355 -3.57 -10.18 0.77
C VAL A 355 -3.43 -9.11 1.84
N PHE A 356 -4.54 -8.69 2.47
CA PHE A 356 -4.51 -7.74 3.57
C PHE A 356 -3.63 -8.23 4.73
N ARG A 357 -3.79 -9.49 5.17
CA ARG A 357 -2.93 -10.06 6.22
C ARG A 357 -1.45 -10.03 5.86
N LYS A 358 -1.12 -10.37 4.61
CA LYS A 358 0.26 -10.34 4.09
C LYS A 358 0.84 -8.93 4.05
N GLN A 359 0.03 -7.88 3.91
CA GLN A 359 0.54 -6.51 3.91
C GLN A 359 1.14 -6.09 5.27
N ILE A 360 0.69 -6.71 6.37
CA ILE A 360 1.18 -6.35 7.70
C ILE A 360 2.64 -6.77 7.85
N THR A 361 2.96 -8.05 7.60
CA THR A 361 4.35 -8.53 7.58
C THR A 361 5.18 -7.85 6.51
N ALA A 362 4.62 -7.60 5.33
CA ALA A 362 5.29 -6.90 4.25
C ALA A 362 5.75 -5.48 4.68
N GLY A 363 4.88 -4.70 5.33
CA GLY A 363 5.22 -3.37 5.82
C GLY A 363 6.18 -3.39 7.01
N ILE A 364 6.04 -4.35 7.93
CA ILE A 364 6.94 -4.52 9.08
C ILE A 364 8.36 -4.85 8.58
N ASN A 365 8.51 -5.90 7.76
CA ASN A 365 9.81 -6.32 7.26
C ASN A 365 10.46 -5.25 6.36
N PHE A 366 9.68 -4.49 5.59
CA PHE A 366 10.20 -3.37 4.82
C PHE A 366 10.79 -2.27 5.71
N CYS A 367 10.10 -1.93 6.80
CA CYS A 367 10.58 -0.95 7.77
C CYS A 367 11.80 -1.46 8.55
N MET A 368 11.81 -2.73 8.95
CA MET A 368 12.95 -3.41 9.58
C MET A 368 14.13 -3.62 8.62
N ALA A 369 13.91 -3.57 7.30
CA ALA A 369 14.97 -3.52 6.29
C ALA A 369 15.66 -2.15 6.21
N GLY A 370 15.26 -1.19 7.06
CA GLY A 370 15.91 0.11 7.17
C GLY A 370 15.34 1.17 6.23
N ILE A 371 14.13 1.03 5.69
CA ILE A 371 13.41 2.12 4.99
C ILE A 371 12.16 2.50 5.79
N PRO A 372 12.09 3.71 6.38
CA PRO A 372 11.14 3.96 7.48
C PRO A 372 9.74 4.39 7.03
N TYR A 373 9.56 4.73 5.74
CA TYR A 373 8.31 5.26 5.21
C TYR A 373 7.75 4.34 4.13
N TRP A 374 6.59 3.76 4.45
CA TRP A 374 5.92 2.74 3.67
C TRP A 374 4.40 3.01 3.60
N SER A 375 3.77 2.52 2.53
CA SER A 375 2.33 2.58 2.29
C SER A 375 1.83 1.33 1.55
N MET A 376 0.53 1.23 1.37
CA MET A 376 -0.12 0.30 0.46
C MET A 376 -1.34 0.97 -0.18
N ASP A 377 -2.07 0.22 -1.01
CA ASP A 377 -3.39 0.60 -1.50
C ASP A 377 -4.46 0.09 -0.54
N ILE A 378 -5.07 1.00 0.24
CA ILE A 378 -6.17 0.62 1.15
C ILE A 378 -7.35 0.06 0.35
N GLY A 379 -7.75 -1.17 0.71
CA GLY A 379 -8.77 -1.94 0.00
C GLY A 379 -8.25 -2.76 -1.19
N GLY A 380 -6.94 -2.73 -1.45
CA GLY A 380 -6.28 -3.38 -2.59
C GLY A 380 -6.44 -2.61 -3.91
N PHE A 381 -5.44 -2.62 -4.78
CA PHE A 381 -5.53 -1.99 -6.10
C PHE A 381 -6.66 -2.62 -6.92
N PHE A 382 -6.65 -3.95 -7.03
CA PHE A 382 -7.60 -4.72 -7.82
C PHE A 382 -8.74 -5.29 -6.96
N PRO A 383 -9.98 -4.78 -7.08
CA PRO A 383 -11.12 -5.34 -6.34
C PRO A 383 -11.42 -6.80 -6.67
N TRP A 384 -11.19 -7.25 -7.91
CA TRP A 384 -11.63 -8.56 -8.41
C TRP A 384 -10.60 -9.31 -9.27
N SER A 385 -9.34 -8.89 -9.24
CA SER A 385 -8.23 -9.59 -9.91
C SER A 385 -6.99 -9.60 -9.03
N HIS A 386 -5.95 -10.33 -9.42
CA HIS A 386 -4.70 -10.46 -8.65
C HIS A 386 -4.93 -10.91 -7.18
N GLY A 387 -5.91 -11.81 -6.99
CA GLY A 387 -6.32 -12.30 -5.67
C GLY A 387 -7.43 -11.49 -4.99
N GLY A 388 -8.10 -10.59 -5.71
CA GLY A 388 -9.33 -9.94 -5.28
C GLY A 388 -10.61 -10.65 -5.74
N ASP A 389 -11.66 -10.59 -4.93
CA ASP A 389 -12.93 -11.34 -5.14
C ASP A 389 -14.20 -10.46 -4.99
N TYR A 390 -14.09 -9.13 -5.08
CA TYR A 390 -15.18 -8.19 -4.81
C TYR A 390 -15.72 -7.51 -6.08
N PHE A 391 -16.47 -8.27 -6.88
CA PHE A 391 -17.05 -7.81 -8.16
C PHE A 391 -18.10 -6.71 -8.00
N GLY A 392 -18.74 -6.60 -6.83
CA GLY A 392 -19.67 -5.51 -6.51
C GLY A 392 -18.97 -4.22 -6.05
N GLY A 393 -17.65 -4.26 -5.80
CA GLY A 393 -16.89 -3.14 -5.26
C GLY A 393 -17.59 -2.51 -4.04
N VAL A 394 -17.71 -1.18 -4.03
CA VAL A 394 -18.41 -0.45 -2.95
C VAL A 394 -19.88 -0.84 -2.74
N GLU A 395 -20.54 -1.53 -3.66
CA GLU A 395 -21.92 -2.03 -3.43
C GLU A 395 -21.96 -3.36 -2.66
N ASP A 396 -20.83 -4.06 -2.57
CA ASP A 396 -20.70 -5.29 -1.81
C ASP A 396 -20.45 -4.99 -0.31
N PRO A 397 -21.35 -5.38 0.62
CA PRO A 397 -21.14 -5.21 2.05
C PRO A 397 -19.86 -5.87 2.58
N ALA A 398 -19.42 -6.99 1.99
CA ALA A 398 -18.18 -7.66 2.36
C ALA A 398 -16.94 -6.85 1.95
N PHE A 399 -16.98 -6.19 0.79
CA PHE A 399 -15.93 -5.24 0.40
C PHE A 399 -15.93 -4.02 1.31
N ARG A 400 -17.09 -3.49 1.70
CA ARG A 400 -17.18 -2.37 2.65
C ARG A 400 -16.54 -2.72 4.00
N GLU A 401 -16.77 -3.92 4.51
CA GLU A 401 -16.09 -4.40 5.73
C GLU A 401 -14.58 -4.51 5.54
N LEU A 402 -14.13 -5.20 4.48
CA LEU A 402 -12.70 -5.32 4.17
C LEU A 402 -12.05 -3.93 4.08
N TYR A 403 -12.67 -3.01 3.36
CA TYR A 403 -12.18 -1.65 3.19
C TYR A 403 -12.08 -0.91 4.53
N VAL A 404 -13.09 -0.99 5.39
CA VAL A 404 -13.03 -0.37 6.73
C VAL A 404 -11.88 -0.95 7.55
N ARG A 405 -11.69 -2.28 7.56
CA ARG A 405 -10.59 -2.91 8.31
C ARG A 405 -9.21 -2.55 7.74
N TRP A 406 -9.11 -2.42 6.42
CA TRP A 406 -7.87 -2.01 5.77
C TRP A 406 -7.58 -0.52 5.98
N PHE A 407 -8.60 0.33 6.00
CA PHE A 407 -8.49 1.75 6.32
C PHE A 407 -8.08 1.97 7.77
N GLN A 408 -8.59 1.11 8.67
CA GLN A 408 -8.15 0.99 10.05
C GLN A 408 -6.66 0.70 10.17
N PHE A 409 -6.15 -0.28 9.44
CA PHE A 409 -4.72 -0.54 9.38
C PHE A 409 -3.93 0.66 8.81
N GLY A 410 -4.37 1.22 7.68
CA GLY A 410 -3.70 2.33 7.00
C GLY A 410 -3.57 3.61 7.85
N ALA A 411 -4.48 3.86 8.79
CA ALA A 411 -4.38 5.00 9.70
C ALA A 411 -3.14 4.91 10.62
N PHE A 412 -2.59 3.71 10.80
CA PHE A 412 -1.41 3.41 11.61
C PHE A 412 -0.24 2.84 10.78
N THR A 413 -0.17 3.16 9.49
CA THR A 413 1.04 3.01 8.68
C THR A 413 1.80 4.35 8.59
N PRO A 414 3.07 4.36 8.17
CA PRO A 414 3.83 5.61 8.06
C PRO A 414 3.15 6.63 7.14
N ILE A 415 2.70 6.21 5.96
CA ILE A 415 1.89 7.02 5.02
C ILE A 415 0.48 6.45 4.94
N PHE A 416 -0.54 7.31 5.09
CA PHE A 416 -1.95 6.91 5.12
C PHE A 416 -2.65 7.26 3.80
N ARG A 417 -2.80 6.27 2.91
CA ARG A 417 -3.25 6.49 1.53
C ARG A 417 -4.26 5.47 1.03
N ALA A 418 -5.39 5.94 0.49
CA ALA A 418 -6.33 5.11 -0.26
C ALA A 418 -6.14 5.27 -1.77
N HIS A 419 -6.15 4.15 -2.49
CA HIS A 419 -5.99 4.08 -3.95
C HIS A 419 -6.53 2.76 -4.48
N GLY A 420 -6.76 2.70 -5.79
CA GLY A 420 -7.07 1.49 -6.54
C GLY A 420 -7.93 1.76 -7.77
N THR A 421 -8.18 0.70 -8.53
CA THR A 421 -8.99 0.71 -9.76
C THR A 421 -10.37 0.08 -9.54
N GLY A 422 -11.24 0.18 -10.55
CA GLY A 422 -12.49 -0.57 -10.68
C GLY A 422 -13.64 -0.14 -9.76
N THR A 423 -13.36 0.45 -8.60
CA THR A 423 -14.37 0.89 -7.64
C THR A 423 -13.86 2.11 -6.86
N PRO A 424 -14.73 3.09 -6.53
CA PRO A 424 -14.28 4.34 -5.91
C PRO A 424 -13.82 4.12 -4.46
N ARG A 425 -13.02 5.06 -3.95
CA ARG A 425 -12.30 4.94 -2.65
C ARG A 425 -12.61 6.06 -1.67
N GLU A 426 -13.43 7.02 -2.07
CA GLU A 426 -13.80 8.15 -1.21
C GLU A 426 -14.76 7.72 -0.11
N VAL A 427 -14.64 8.33 1.07
CA VAL A 427 -15.38 7.92 2.28
C VAL A 427 -16.89 7.87 2.08
N TRP A 428 -17.48 8.82 1.33
CA TRP A 428 -18.93 8.88 1.09
C TRP A 428 -19.45 7.78 0.16
N GLN A 429 -18.57 7.03 -0.51
CA GLN A 429 -18.96 5.90 -1.36
C GLN A 429 -19.26 4.64 -0.54
N PHE A 430 -18.84 4.62 0.73
CA PHE A 430 -19.02 3.48 1.64
C PHE A 430 -20.27 3.63 2.52
N GLY A 431 -21.06 4.68 2.33
CA GLY A 431 -22.32 4.92 3.04
C GLY A 431 -22.56 6.39 3.33
N GLU A 432 -23.80 6.70 3.72
CA GLU A 432 -24.21 8.06 4.11
C GLU A 432 -23.73 8.43 5.53
N PRO A 433 -23.64 9.74 5.87
CA PRO A 433 -23.41 10.18 7.23
C PRO A 433 -24.36 9.49 8.23
N GLY A 434 -23.80 8.84 9.24
CA GLY A 434 -24.56 8.06 10.24
C GLY A 434 -24.55 6.55 10.02
N SER A 435 -24.13 6.06 8.84
CA SER A 435 -23.84 4.63 8.64
C SER A 435 -22.55 4.22 9.37
N LYS A 436 -22.49 2.97 9.84
CA LYS A 436 -21.33 2.44 10.59
C LYS A 436 -20.01 2.52 9.81
N THR A 437 -20.05 2.24 8.51
CA THR A 437 -18.91 2.33 7.61
C THR A 437 -18.41 3.77 7.48
N TYR A 438 -19.30 4.73 7.20
CA TYR A 438 -18.94 6.15 7.15
C TYR A 438 -18.39 6.65 8.49
N GLN A 439 -19.01 6.26 9.60
CA GLN A 439 -18.57 6.60 10.95
C GLN A 439 -17.16 6.05 11.22
N ALA A 440 -16.90 4.77 10.92
CA ALA A 440 -15.59 4.15 11.10
C ALA A 440 -14.48 4.89 10.32
N LEU A 441 -14.73 5.18 9.04
CA LEU A 441 -13.77 5.87 8.18
C LEU A 441 -13.54 7.33 8.64
N SER A 442 -14.60 8.08 8.92
CA SER A 442 -14.50 9.48 9.33
C SER A 442 -13.87 9.65 10.71
N ALA A 443 -14.17 8.75 11.66
CA ALA A 443 -13.56 8.73 12.98
C ALA A 443 -12.04 8.51 12.90
N LEU A 444 -11.57 7.62 12.02
CA LEU A 444 -10.13 7.40 11.85
C LEU A 444 -9.40 8.51 11.12
N LEU A 445 -10.05 9.18 10.15
CA LEU A 445 -9.51 10.44 9.63
C LEU A 445 -9.31 11.43 10.79
N LYS A 446 -10.31 11.64 11.64
CA LYS A 446 -10.16 12.51 12.81
C LYS A 446 -9.03 12.07 13.75
N LEU A 447 -8.92 10.78 14.06
CA LEU A 447 -7.88 10.25 14.94
C LEU A 447 -6.47 10.48 14.38
N ARG A 448 -6.25 10.22 13.09
CA ARG A 448 -4.95 10.46 12.43
C ARG A 448 -4.48 11.90 12.63
N TYR A 449 -5.38 12.87 12.46
CA TYR A 449 -5.05 14.29 12.56
C TYR A 449 -4.82 14.74 14.00
N ARG A 450 -5.60 14.20 14.95
CA ARG A 450 -5.32 14.38 16.37
C ARG A 450 -3.95 13.80 16.76
N LEU A 451 -3.54 12.68 16.17
CA LEU A 451 -2.23 12.08 16.41
C LEU A 451 -1.06 12.79 15.71
N LEU A 452 -1.28 13.84 14.91
CA LEU A 452 -0.17 14.50 14.20
C LEU A 452 0.98 14.99 15.10
N PRO A 453 0.78 15.53 16.32
CA PRO A 453 1.89 15.85 17.21
C PRO A 453 2.73 14.62 17.58
N TYR A 454 2.09 13.48 17.85
CA TYR A 454 2.78 12.21 18.10
C TYR A 454 3.52 11.71 16.85
N ILE A 455 2.82 11.61 15.72
CA ILE A 455 3.34 11.07 14.45
C ILE A 455 4.52 11.90 13.95
N TYR A 456 4.40 13.23 13.98
CA TYR A 456 5.43 14.13 13.49
C TYR A 456 6.68 14.14 14.39
N SER A 457 6.50 13.95 15.70
CA SER A 457 7.63 13.74 16.62
C SER A 457 8.31 12.39 16.41
N VAL A 458 7.55 11.33 16.12
CA VAL A 458 8.15 10.04 15.73
C VAL A 458 8.89 10.16 14.39
N ALA A 459 8.36 10.91 13.42
CA ALA A 459 9.04 11.20 12.16
C ALA A 459 10.33 12.02 12.35
N TRP A 460 10.36 12.93 13.34
CA TRP A 460 11.59 13.59 13.74
C TRP A 460 12.63 12.58 14.24
N ARG A 461 12.25 11.66 15.14
CA ARG A 461 13.16 10.60 15.61
C ARG A 461 13.71 9.73 14.46
N VAL A 462 12.89 9.45 13.44
CA VAL A 462 13.36 8.76 12.22
C VAL A 462 14.51 9.54 11.57
N THR A 463 14.42 10.86 11.54
CA THR A 463 15.38 11.76 10.90
C THR A 463 16.60 12.02 11.78
N SER A 464 16.41 12.31 13.06
CA SER A 464 17.46 12.72 14.00
C SER A 464 18.21 11.55 14.64
N GLU A 465 17.54 10.42 14.85
CA GLU A 465 18.07 9.26 15.59
C GLU A 465 18.19 8.02 14.70
N GLY A 466 17.70 8.05 13.46
CA GLY A 466 17.63 6.86 12.61
C GLY A 466 16.54 5.87 13.02
N TYR A 467 15.52 6.32 13.75
CA TYR A 467 14.42 5.51 14.28
C TYR A 467 13.55 4.84 13.19
N THR A 468 12.62 4.00 13.64
CA THR A 468 11.63 3.29 12.80
C THR A 468 10.21 3.51 13.34
N MET A 469 9.27 3.89 12.46
CA MET A 469 7.89 4.23 12.83
C MET A 469 6.96 3.03 12.92
N MET A 470 6.98 2.11 11.94
CA MET A 470 6.20 0.87 11.95
C MET A 470 7.14 -0.27 12.34
N ARG A 471 6.96 -0.82 13.55
CA ARG A 471 7.97 -1.59 14.26
C ARG A 471 7.45 -2.99 14.56
N GLY A 472 8.16 -4.03 14.10
CA GLY A 472 7.88 -5.39 14.55
C GLY A 472 8.09 -5.47 16.06
N LEU A 473 7.23 -6.21 16.76
CA LEU A 473 7.31 -6.37 18.22
C LEU A 473 8.71 -6.80 18.73
N PRO A 474 9.50 -7.63 18.02
CA PRO A 474 10.85 -7.99 18.46
C PRO A 474 11.82 -6.81 18.60
N MET A 475 11.55 -5.65 18.00
CA MET A 475 12.39 -4.45 18.15
C MET A 475 12.36 -3.90 19.59
N ASP A 476 11.21 -4.01 20.25
CA ASP A 476 10.96 -3.43 21.57
C ASP A 476 10.87 -4.51 22.68
N PHE A 477 10.69 -5.78 22.27
CA PHE A 477 10.60 -6.94 23.15
C PHE A 477 11.50 -8.11 22.67
N PRO A 478 12.81 -7.89 22.46
CA PRO A 478 13.70 -8.91 21.88
C PRO A 478 13.86 -10.15 22.78
N ASP A 479 13.63 -10.03 24.09
CA ASP A 479 13.75 -11.16 25.02
C ASP A 479 12.47 -12.04 25.08
N ASP A 480 11.38 -11.59 24.46
CA ASP A 480 10.10 -12.31 24.44
C ASP A 480 9.95 -13.09 23.13
N GLN A 481 10.41 -14.35 23.11
CA GLN A 481 10.38 -15.19 21.91
C GLN A 481 8.96 -15.42 21.35
N ASN A 482 7.90 -15.19 22.13
CA ASN A 482 6.52 -15.31 21.65
C ASN A 482 6.21 -14.27 20.56
N VAL A 483 6.97 -13.17 20.50
CA VAL A 483 6.72 -12.09 19.54
C VAL A 483 7.42 -12.28 18.19
N TYR A 484 8.33 -13.26 18.06
CA TYR A 484 9.18 -13.43 16.87
C TYR A 484 8.38 -13.76 15.60
N GLU A 485 7.31 -14.55 15.74
CA GLU A 485 6.46 -14.97 14.62
C GLU A 485 5.18 -14.12 14.48
N ILE A 486 4.99 -13.12 15.34
CA ILE A 486 3.78 -12.29 15.32
C ILE A 486 3.85 -11.34 14.13
N GLY A 487 3.19 -11.74 13.05
CA GLY A 487 3.09 -10.97 11.80
C GLY A 487 1.84 -10.11 11.68
N ASP A 488 0.98 -10.07 12.70
CA ASP A 488 -0.31 -9.36 12.67
C ASP A 488 -0.48 -8.34 13.81
N GLN A 489 0.59 -8.08 14.57
CA GLN A 489 0.68 -7.01 15.55
C GLN A 489 2.01 -6.27 15.40
N TYR A 490 2.00 -4.97 15.65
CA TYR A 490 3.19 -4.14 15.56
C TYR A 490 3.04 -2.89 16.41
N LEU A 491 4.15 -2.22 16.71
CA LEU A 491 4.16 -0.92 17.35
C LEU A 491 4.19 0.20 16.29
N PHE A 492 3.28 1.17 16.44
CA PHE A 492 3.27 2.43 15.69
C PHE A 492 3.89 3.53 16.54
N GLY A 493 5.16 3.84 16.28
CA GLY A 493 6.02 4.59 17.19
C GLY A 493 6.30 3.81 18.49
N PRO A 494 6.75 4.48 19.57
CA PRO A 494 7.11 3.79 20.80
C PRO A 494 5.93 3.28 21.65
N ALA A 495 4.70 3.77 21.41
CA ALA A 495 3.61 3.64 22.39
C ALA A 495 2.46 2.72 21.98
N ILE A 496 2.00 2.82 20.72
CA ILE A 496 0.71 2.27 20.29
C ILE A 496 0.93 0.91 19.61
N MET A 497 0.52 -0.18 20.24
CA MET A 497 0.43 -1.50 19.60
C MET A 497 -0.88 -1.60 18.82
N VAL A 498 -0.76 -1.98 17.55
CA VAL A 498 -1.85 -2.06 16.59
C VAL A 498 -2.10 -3.53 16.27
N LYS A 499 -3.36 -3.98 16.36
CA LYS A 499 -3.82 -5.30 15.92
C LYS A 499 -4.92 -5.12 14.85
N PRO A 500 -4.57 -5.11 13.56
CA PRO A 500 -5.58 -5.10 12.51
C PRO A 500 -6.46 -6.36 12.55
N VAL A 501 -7.75 -6.20 12.26
CA VAL A 501 -8.66 -7.32 12.04
C VAL A 501 -8.48 -7.82 10.62
N THR A 502 -8.02 -9.06 10.42
CA THR A 502 -7.66 -9.60 9.09
C THR A 502 -8.54 -10.77 8.66
N HIS A 503 -9.78 -10.81 9.14
CA HIS A 503 -10.78 -11.80 8.76
C HIS A 503 -12.20 -11.21 8.82
N GLU A 504 -13.13 -11.92 8.18
CA GLU A 504 -14.55 -11.58 8.11
C GLU A 504 -15.21 -11.70 9.49
N MET A 505 -15.84 -10.62 9.94
CA MET A 505 -16.63 -10.57 11.19
C MET A 505 -18.12 -10.37 10.94
N PHE A 506 -18.52 -9.61 9.92
CA PHE A 506 -19.92 -9.19 9.72
C PHE A 506 -20.52 -9.64 8.38
N HIS A 507 -19.71 -9.71 7.33
CA HIS A 507 -20.11 -9.98 5.97
C HIS A 507 -19.18 -11.01 5.34
N ARG A 508 -19.77 -12.06 4.76
CA ARG A 508 -19.02 -13.10 4.04
C ARG A 508 -18.74 -12.64 2.62
N THR A 509 -17.53 -12.86 2.15
CA THR A 509 -17.17 -12.67 0.75
C THR A 509 -17.92 -13.68 -0.12
N VAL A 510 -18.63 -13.18 -1.12
CA VAL A 510 -19.39 -14.01 -2.07
C VAL A 510 -18.64 -14.01 -3.39
N GLY A 511 -17.75 -14.99 -3.58
CA GLY A 511 -17.01 -15.16 -4.84
C GLY A 511 -17.90 -15.65 -6.00
N VAL A 512 -17.32 -15.80 -7.19
CA VAL A 512 -18.02 -16.23 -8.43
C VAL A 512 -18.56 -17.67 -8.36
N GLY A 513 -17.99 -18.51 -7.49
CA GLY A 513 -18.29 -19.95 -7.48
C GLY A 513 -17.44 -20.71 -8.50
N GLU A 514 -17.88 -21.92 -8.85
CA GLU A 514 -17.17 -22.78 -9.79
C GLU A 514 -17.68 -22.57 -11.22
N THR A 515 -16.78 -22.38 -12.19
CA THR A 515 -17.14 -22.40 -13.61
C THR A 515 -17.84 -23.70 -13.95
N ILE A 516 -19.03 -23.62 -14.57
CA ILE A 516 -19.79 -24.83 -14.90
C ILE A 516 -19.05 -25.59 -16.00
N ALA A 517 -18.49 -26.74 -15.62
CA ALA A 517 -17.70 -27.57 -16.51
C ALA A 517 -18.56 -28.26 -17.58
N GLY A 518 -17.93 -28.66 -18.68
CA GLY A 518 -18.62 -29.25 -19.83
C GLY A 518 -19.32 -30.59 -19.59
N HIS A 519 -19.05 -31.29 -18.49
CA HIS A 519 -19.82 -32.48 -18.13
C HIS A 519 -21.18 -32.14 -17.46
N HIS A 520 -21.33 -30.90 -16.98
CA HIS A 520 -22.60 -30.35 -16.49
C HIS A 520 -23.36 -29.55 -17.56
N LEU A 521 -22.74 -29.32 -18.72
CA LEU A 521 -23.35 -28.64 -19.86
C LEU A 521 -23.50 -29.63 -21.02
N LEU A 522 -24.67 -29.69 -21.65
CA LEU A 522 -24.89 -30.52 -22.82
C LEU A 522 -25.36 -29.67 -23.98
N SER A 523 -24.75 -29.84 -25.14
CA SER A 523 -25.17 -29.19 -26.37
C SER A 523 -26.58 -29.66 -26.75
N LEU A 524 -27.16 -29.03 -27.77
CA LEU A 524 -28.43 -29.45 -28.38
C LEU A 524 -28.38 -30.89 -28.90
N ASP A 525 -27.22 -31.39 -29.32
CA ASP A 525 -26.99 -32.79 -29.75
C ASP A 525 -26.51 -33.71 -28.61
N ARG A 526 -26.50 -33.22 -27.37
CA ARG A 526 -26.19 -33.94 -26.13
C ARG A 526 -24.72 -34.36 -25.97
N THR A 527 -23.81 -33.64 -26.59
CA THR A 527 -22.37 -33.75 -26.34
C THR A 527 -21.93 -32.75 -25.26
N PRO A 528 -20.82 -32.99 -24.52
CA PRO A 528 -20.33 -32.08 -23.49
C PRO A 528 -20.07 -30.65 -24.00
N GLY A 529 -20.63 -29.63 -23.32
CA GLY A 529 -20.51 -28.21 -23.66
C GLY A 529 -21.83 -27.54 -24.07
N LEU A 530 -21.79 -26.30 -24.57
CA LEU A 530 -22.95 -25.58 -25.15
C LEU A 530 -22.69 -25.22 -26.61
N ASN A 531 -23.73 -25.17 -27.44
CA ASN A 531 -23.59 -24.64 -28.81
C ASN A 531 -23.43 -23.13 -28.76
N GLY A 532 -22.23 -22.62 -29.03
CA GLY A 532 -21.95 -21.21 -29.21
C GLY A 532 -22.12 -20.79 -30.67
N ALA A 533 -23.05 -19.88 -30.92
CA ALA A 533 -23.22 -19.18 -32.19
C ALA A 533 -22.67 -17.75 -32.06
N TYR A 534 -21.67 -17.42 -32.88
CA TYR A 534 -20.88 -16.18 -32.82
C TYR A 534 -21.27 -15.29 -33.99
N PHE A 535 -21.61 -14.02 -33.73
CA PHE A 535 -22.14 -13.10 -34.74
C PHE A 535 -21.27 -11.84 -34.83
N ASN A 536 -21.04 -11.37 -36.06
CA ASN A 536 -20.55 -10.02 -36.28
C ASN A 536 -21.71 -9.03 -36.08
N GLY A 537 -21.51 -8.06 -35.19
CA GLY A 537 -22.53 -7.12 -34.71
C GLY A 537 -23.09 -7.50 -33.33
N ALA A 538 -23.56 -6.49 -32.59
CA ALA A 538 -23.98 -6.64 -31.19
C ALA A 538 -25.42 -7.14 -31.02
N SER A 539 -26.16 -7.32 -32.12
CA SER A 539 -27.58 -7.70 -32.13
C SER A 539 -27.84 -8.99 -32.91
N PHE A 540 -26.85 -9.88 -32.98
CA PHE A 540 -26.96 -11.20 -33.64
C PHE A 540 -27.18 -11.12 -35.16
N GLU A 541 -26.56 -10.15 -35.82
CA GLU A 541 -26.86 -9.76 -37.20
C GLU A 541 -26.35 -10.78 -38.22
N LYS A 542 -25.04 -11.12 -38.18
CA LYS A 542 -24.43 -12.04 -39.15
C LYS A 542 -23.62 -13.13 -38.47
N LEU A 543 -24.10 -14.37 -38.55
CA LEU A 543 -23.37 -15.54 -38.05
C LEU A 543 -21.99 -15.64 -38.70
N ALA A 544 -20.97 -15.77 -37.88
CA ALA A 544 -19.55 -15.83 -38.25
C ALA A 544 -18.93 -17.18 -37.93
N ASN A 545 -19.34 -17.81 -36.82
CA ASN A 545 -18.86 -19.11 -36.39
C ASN A 545 -19.93 -19.84 -35.58
N SER A 546 -19.88 -21.16 -35.59
CA SER A 546 -20.63 -22.02 -34.68
C SER A 546 -19.72 -23.14 -34.18
N ARG A 547 -19.68 -23.37 -32.87
CA ARG A 547 -18.90 -24.44 -32.26
C ARG A 547 -19.50 -24.87 -30.92
N ILE A 548 -19.05 -26.01 -30.40
CA ILE A 548 -19.35 -26.43 -29.04
C ILE A 548 -18.27 -25.86 -28.12
N ASP A 549 -18.69 -25.07 -27.14
CA ASP A 549 -17.82 -24.54 -26.11
C ASP A 549 -17.97 -25.40 -24.85
N ALA A 550 -16.88 -26.04 -24.42
CA ALA A 550 -16.89 -26.94 -23.27
C ALA A 550 -17.33 -26.25 -21.97
N ALA A 551 -17.05 -24.96 -21.83
CA ALA A 551 -17.58 -24.11 -20.76
C ALA A 551 -17.74 -22.69 -21.32
N VAL A 552 -18.60 -21.90 -20.70
CA VAL A 552 -18.61 -20.45 -20.96
C VAL A 552 -17.68 -19.80 -19.94
N ASN A 553 -16.42 -19.66 -20.31
CA ASN A 553 -15.39 -19.00 -19.52
C ASN A 553 -14.35 -18.42 -20.48
N PHE A 554 -14.56 -17.17 -20.87
CA PHE A 554 -13.79 -16.52 -21.92
C PHE A 554 -13.41 -15.11 -21.50
N ASN A 555 -12.13 -14.78 -21.70
CA ASN A 555 -11.62 -13.42 -21.64
C ASN A 555 -10.99 -13.09 -23.01
N TRP A 556 -11.56 -12.08 -23.66
CA TRP A 556 -11.15 -11.54 -24.94
C TRP A 556 -10.81 -10.04 -24.83
N ASP A 557 -10.41 -9.55 -23.65
CA ASP A 557 -10.13 -8.13 -23.42
C ASP A 557 -9.11 -7.56 -24.44
N PHE A 558 -8.17 -8.39 -24.92
CA PHE A 558 -7.14 -8.00 -25.90
C PHE A 558 -7.15 -8.86 -27.17
N ALA A 559 -8.24 -9.56 -27.45
CA ALA A 559 -8.37 -10.43 -28.63
C ALA A 559 -9.80 -10.42 -29.17
N LEU A 560 -10.00 -10.98 -30.37
CA LEU A 560 -11.36 -11.27 -30.86
C LEU A 560 -11.62 -12.77 -30.78
N PRO A 561 -12.86 -13.20 -30.53
CA PRO A 561 -13.23 -14.59 -30.73
C PRO A 561 -12.93 -15.04 -32.16
N GLU A 562 -12.66 -16.32 -32.34
CA GLU A 562 -12.31 -16.88 -33.65
C GLU A 562 -13.38 -16.54 -34.72
N LYS A 563 -12.93 -16.02 -35.88
CA LYS A 563 -13.75 -15.57 -37.02
C LYS A 563 -14.66 -14.34 -36.77
N ILE A 564 -14.64 -13.76 -35.57
CA ILE A 564 -15.15 -12.40 -35.36
C ILE A 564 -14.13 -11.42 -35.94
N ILE A 565 -14.62 -10.44 -36.71
CA ILE A 565 -13.78 -9.43 -37.36
C ILE A 565 -14.17 -7.99 -36.96
N ALA A 566 -15.31 -7.83 -36.30
CA ALA A 566 -15.80 -6.54 -35.81
C ALA A 566 -15.58 -6.43 -34.29
N ASN A 567 -15.24 -5.24 -33.82
CA ASN A 567 -15.07 -4.98 -32.38
C ASN A 567 -16.40 -5.09 -31.60
N ASN A 568 -17.53 -4.89 -32.28
CA ASN A 568 -18.85 -5.16 -31.74
C ASN A 568 -19.32 -6.52 -32.26
N TYR A 569 -19.65 -7.41 -31.34
CA TYR A 569 -20.10 -8.77 -31.64
C TYR A 569 -21.06 -9.29 -30.57
N SER A 570 -21.77 -10.36 -30.90
CA SER A 570 -22.62 -11.06 -29.96
C SER A 570 -22.44 -12.57 -30.07
N ILE A 571 -22.71 -13.26 -28.96
CA ILE A 571 -22.60 -14.71 -28.87
C ILE A 571 -23.85 -15.24 -28.19
N ARG A 572 -24.38 -16.34 -28.70
CA ARG A 572 -25.48 -17.08 -28.09
C ARG A 572 -25.02 -18.50 -27.79
N TRP A 573 -25.10 -18.91 -26.53
CA TRP A 573 -24.91 -20.29 -26.11
C TRP A 573 -26.26 -20.94 -25.83
N GLU A 574 -26.51 -22.11 -26.44
CA GLU A 574 -27.72 -22.90 -26.24
C GLU A 574 -27.41 -24.38 -25.96
N GLY A 575 -28.18 -24.96 -25.04
CA GLY A 575 -28.04 -26.36 -24.64
C GLY A 575 -28.80 -26.66 -23.36
N TRP A 576 -28.23 -27.51 -22.52
CA TRP A 576 -28.81 -28.00 -21.28
C TRP A 576 -27.80 -27.88 -20.14
N LEU A 577 -28.28 -27.50 -18.97
CA LEU A 577 -27.56 -27.58 -17.70
C LEU A 577 -28.05 -28.82 -16.93
N VAL A 578 -27.12 -29.57 -16.36
CA VAL A 578 -27.39 -30.76 -15.54
C VAL A 578 -26.55 -30.69 -14.28
N SER A 579 -27.22 -30.84 -13.12
CA SER A 579 -26.54 -30.98 -11.84
C SER A 579 -26.60 -32.43 -11.34
N GLU A 580 -25.57 -32.84 -10.61
CA GLU A 580 -25.58 -34.10 -9.85
C GLU A 580 -26.27 -33.93 -8.48
N GLU A 581 -26.58 -32.68 -8.09
CA GLU A 581 -27.19 -32.34 -6.82
C GLU A 581 -28.63 -31.85 -6.99
N SER A 582 -29.51 -32.27 -6.08
CA SER A 582 -30.85 -31.72 -5.96
C SER A 582 -30.85 -30.54 -4.98
N GLY A 583 -31.38 -29.39 -5.39
CA GLY A 583 -31.52 -28.23 -4.51
C GLY A 583 -31.42 -26.90 -5.24
N VAL A 584 -31.33 -25.82 -4.44
CA VAL A 584 -31.09 -24.48 -4.97
C VAL A 584 -29.62 -24.36 -5.35
N HIS A 585 -29.39 -24.03 -6.61
CA HIS A 585 -28.12 -23.59 -7.15
C HIS A 585 -28.15 -22.07 -7.26
N GLU A 586 -27.00 -21.44 -7.11
CA GLU A 586 -26.80 -20.04 -7.41
C GLU A 586 -25.97 -19.92 -8.68
N LEU A 587 -26.57 -19.50 -9.79
CA LEU A 587 -25.87 -19.23 -11.04
C LEU A 587 -25.24 -17.85 -10.97
N SER A 588 -23.95 -17.78 -11.26
CA SER A 588 -23.16 -16.54 -11.30
C SER A 588 -22.72 -16.27 -12.73
N LEU A 589 -22.99 -15.05 -13.20
CA LEU A 589 -22.59 -14.54 -14.51
C LEU A 589 -21.65 -13.37 -14.32
N LEU A 590 -20.36 -13.62 -14.52
CA LEU A 590 -19.37 -12.56 -14.61
C LEU A 590 -19.31 -12.10 -16.06
N SER A 591 -19.50 -10.80 -16.33
CA SER A 591 -19.42 -10.27 -17.69
C SER A 591 -18.91 -8.83 -17.79
N SER A 592 -18.24 -8.53 -18.91
CA SER A 592 -17.99 -7.18 -19.41
C SER A 592 -18.67 -7.03 -20.77
N GLY A 593 -19.83 -6.38 -20.79
CA GLY A 593 -20.76 -6.36 -21.94
C GLY A 593 -22.16 -6.85 -21.58
N SER A 594 -23.15 -6.59 -22.42
CA SER A 594 -24.56 -6.92 -22.16
C SER A 594 -24.78 -8.43 -22.06
N VAL A 595 -25.51 -8.90 -21.04
CA VAL A 595 -25.81 -10.32 -20.84
C VAL A 595 -27.27 -10.59 -20.52
N ARG A 596 -27.76 -11.75 -20.99
CA ARG A 596 -29.07 -12.30 -20.64
C ARG A 596 -28.99 -13.80 -20.47
N LEU A 597 -29.53 -14.32 -19.37
CA LEU A 597 -29.61 -15.76 -19.12
C LEU A 597 -31.05 -16.21 -18.94
N ARG A 598 -31.42 -17.22 -19.72
CA ARG A 598 -32.68 -17.93 -19.61
C ARG A 598 -32.44 -19.38 -19.26
N VAL A 599 -33.20 -19.89 -18.31
CA VAL A 599 -33.22 -21.30 -17.96
C VAL A 599 -34.66 -21.79 -17.94
N ASN A 600 -34.95 -22.89 -18.65
CA ASN A 600 -36.30 -23.41 -18.87
C ASN A 600 -37.28 -22.33 -19.36
N GLY A 601 -36.81 -21.44 -20.24
CA GLY A 601 -37.58 -20.31 -20.78
C GLY A 601 -37.75 -19.10 -19.84
N LYS A 602 -37.50 -19.26 -18.54
CA LYS A 602 -37.56 -18.17 -17.56
C LYS A 602 -36.31 -17.29 -17.67
N LEU A 603 -36.50 -15.97 -17.74
CA LEU A 603 -35.42 -14.99 -17.66
C LEU A 603 -34.92 -14.92 -16.21
N LEU A 604 -33.67 -15.31 -16.00
CA LEU A 604 -33.03 -15.30 -14.67
C LEU A 604 -32.14 -14.07 -14.48
N VAL A 605 -31.41 -13.67 -15.53
CA VAL A 605 -30.60 -12.45 -15.55
C VAL A 605 -30.99 -11.64 -16.78
N ASP A 606 -31.31 -10.37 -16.59
CA ASP A 606 -31.57 -9.40 -17.64
C ASP A 606 -30.76 -8.12 -17.44
N ASN A 607 -29.50 -8.17 -17.86
CA ASN A 607 -28.59 -7.03 -17.82
C ASN A 607 -28.15 -6.72 -19.26
N TRP A 608 -29.14 -6.42 -20.11
CA TRP A 608 -28.90 -6.09 -21.52
C TRP A 608 -28.51 -4.63 -21.74
N THR A 609 -27.68 -4.10 -20.84
CA THR A 609 -27.10 -2.75 -20.94
C THR A 609 -25.58 -2.88 -20.92
N PRO A 610 -24.83 -2.13 -21.75
CA PRO A 610 -23.38 -2.17 -21.73
C PRO A 610 -22.85 -1.82 -20.34
N HIS A 611 -21.94 -2.64 -19.81
CA HIS A 611 -21.33 -2.44 -18.49
C HIS A 611 -19.91 -2.97 -18.46
N GLN A 612 -19.09 -2.36 -17.60
CA GLN A 612 -17.79 -2.87 -17.20
C GLN A 612 -17.94 -4.14 -16.34
N ARG A 613 -16.85 -4.86 -16.08
CA ARG A 613 -16.86 -6.17 -15.39
C ARG A 613 -17.80 -6.17 -14.17
N LYS A 614 -18.83 -7.01 -14.21
CA LYS A 614 -19.86 -7.13 -13.18
C LYS A 614 -20.26 -8.59 -13.01
N MET A 615 -20.64 -8.98 -11.80
CA MET A 615 -21.25 -10.27 -11.51
C MET A 615 -22.77 -10.10 -11.29
N ASP A 616 -23.57 -10.78 -12.11
CA ASP A 616 -25.01 -10.95 -11.90
C ASP A 616 -25.28 -12.36 -11.34
N VAL A 617 -26.21 -12.47 -10.39
CA VAL A 617 -26.47 -13.72 -9.67
C VAL A 617 -27.96 -14.08 -9.75
N ALA A 618 -28.27 -15.36 -9.95
CA ALA A 618 -29.64 -15.85 -9.94
C ALA A 618 -29.78 -17.23 -9.28
N SER A 619 -30.83 -17.43 -8.49
CA SER A 619 -31.14 -18.73 -7.91
C SER A 619 -31.95 -19.61 -8.87
N LEU A 620 -31.57 -20.88 -8.97
CA LEU A 620 -32.23 -21.89 -9.77
C LEU A 620 -32.37 -23.19 -8.97
N LYS A 621 -33.59 -23.71 -8.84
CA LYS A 621 -33.81 -25.03 -8.25
C LYS A 621 -33.68 -26.10 -9.34
N LEU A 622 -32.81 -27.08 -9.12
CA LEU A 622 -32.62 -28.24 -9.99
C LEU A 622 -32.83 -29.53 -9.19
N ASN A 623 -33.29 -30.58 -9.85
CA ASN A 623 -33.17 -31.94 -9.34
C ASN A 623 -31.94 -32.62 -9.96
N ALA A 624 -31.28 -33.50 -9.21
CA ALA A 624 -30.14 -34.29 -9.70
C ALA A 624 -30.50 -35.04 -10.99
N GLY A 625 -29.67 -34.91 -12.02
CA GLY A 625 -29.86 -35.48 -13.35
C GLY A 625 -30.91 -34.78 -14.23
N GLU A 626 -31.62 -33.77 -13.72
CA GLU A 626 -32.57 -32.99 -14.50
C GLU A 626 -31.85 -32.13 -15.54
N LYS A 627 -32.39 -32.13 -16.76
CA LYS A 627 -31.89 -31.28 -17.85
C LYS A 627 -32.69 -29.98 -17.88
N ALA A 628 -32.06 -28.87 -17.53
CA ALA A 628 -32.63 -27.55 -17.65
C ALA A 628 -32.15 -26.87 -18.94
N ALA A 629 -33.06 -26.47 -19.83
CA ALA A 629 -32.70 -25.82 -21.08
C ALA A 629 -32.08 -24.45 -20.79
N VAL A 630 -30.84 -24.22 -21.24
CA VAL A 630 -30.10 -22.96 -21.03
C VAL A 630 -29.97 -22.21 -22.34
N ARG A 631 -30.20 -20.90 -22.26
CA ARG A 631 -29.79 -19.94 -23.28
C ARG A 631 -29.08 -18.76 -22.62
N LEU A 632 -27.85 -18.51 -23.01
CA LEU A 632 -27.04 -17.37 -22.59
C LEU A 632 -26.71 -16.51 -23.80
N ASP A 633 -27.14 -15.26 -23.74
CA ASP A 633 -26.90 -14.24 -24.75
C ASP A 633 -25.86 -13.25 -24.20
N PHE A 634 -24.84 -12.92 -24.99
CA PHE A 634 -23.80 -11.93 -24.69
C PHE A 634 -23.65 -10.97 -25.86
N ALA A 635 -23.41 -9.68 -25.58
CA ALA A 635 -23.01 -8.71 -26.59
C ALA A 635 -21.91 -7.77 -26.07
N LYS A 636 -20.84 -7.67 -26.86
CA LYS A 636 -19.79 -6.67 -26.67
C LYS A 636 -20.13 -5.42 -27.49
N THR A 637 -20.22 -4.29 -26.80
CA THR A 637 -20.40 -2.96 -27.39
C THR A 637 -19.42 -1.92 -26.84
N ASP A 638 -18.55 -2.33 -25.90
CA ASP A 638 -17.59 -1.48 -25.19
C ASP A 638 -16.17 -2.10 -25.29
N GLU A 639 -15.18 -1.55 -24.60
CA GLU A 639 -13.77 -1.92 -24.72
C GLU A 639 -13.47 -3.34 -24.24
N LEU A 640 -13.90 -3.72 -23.03
CA LEU A 640 -13.62 -5.03 -22.42
C LEU A 640 -14.56 -6.13 -22.94
N SER A 641 -14.09 -7.38 -22.89
CA SER A 641 -14.90 -8.56 -23.21
C SER A 641 -14.50 -9.75 -22.36
N GLU A 642 -15.33 -10.02 -21.38
CA GLU A 642 -15.22 -11.20 -20.55
C GLU A 642 -16.62 -11.78 -20.34
N ILE A 643 -16.71 -13.11 -20.28
CA ILE A 643 -17.90 -13.80 -19.82
C ILE A 643 -17.56 -15.12 -19.15
N THR A 644 -18.11 -15.35 -17.96
CA THR A 644 -18.06 -16.62 -17.24
C THR A 644 -19.44 -17.00 -16.75
N LEU A 645 -19.87 -18.23 -17.05
CA LEU A 645 -21.02 -18.89 -16.42
C LEU A 645 -20.49 -19.85 -15.35
N ALA A 646 -20.76 -19.51 -14.10
CA ALA A 646 -20.39 -20.28 -12.93
C ALA A 646 -21.62 -20.61 -12.09
N TRP A 647 -21.44 -21.48 -11.12
CA TRP A 647 -22.47 -21.78 -10.13
C TRP A 647 -21.91 -22.03 -8.74
N LYS A 648 -22.81 -22.02 -7.76
CA LYS A 648 -22.61 -22.63 -6.45
C LYS A 648 -23.66 -23.71 -6.29
N THR A 649 -23.24 -24.96 -6.09
CA THR A 649 -24.14 -26.09 -5.87
C THR A 649 -24.76 -26.02 -4.46
N PRO A 650 -25.84 -26.79 -4.18
CA PRO A 650 -26.38 -26.91 -2.83
C PRO A 650 -25.32 -27.26 -1.78
N ALA A 651 -24.38 -28.15 -2.07
CA ALA A 651 -23.28 -28.49 -1.18
C ALA A 651 -22.34 -27.30 -0.93
N MET A 652 -21.97 -26.55 -1.97
CA MET A 652 -21.13 -25.34 -1.82
C MET A 652 -21.83 -24.27 -0.98
N LEU A 653 -23.13 -24.01 -1.25
CA LEU A 653 -23.92 -23.07 -0.48
C LEU A 653 -24.09 -23.52 0.98
N LYS A 654 -24.22 -24.83 1.21
CA LYS A 654 -24.23 -25.40 2.57
C LYS A 654 -22.89 -25.18 3.28
N GLN A 655 -21.77 -25.37 2.60
CA GLN A 655 -20.45 -25.12 3.17
C GLN A 655 -20.25 -23.63 3.51
N LEU A 656 -20.67 -22.73 2.61
CA LEU A 656 -20.64 -21.28 2.84
C LEU A 656 -21.52 -20.88 4.04
N THR A 657 -22.68 -21.49 4.20
CA THR A 657 -23.58 -21.20 5.33
C THR A 657 -23.07 -21.75 6.65
N GLN A 658 -22.34 -22.87 6.64
CA GLN A 658 -21.79 -23.53 7.82
C GLN A 658 -20.52 -22.90 8.39
N LYS A 659 -19.74 -22.12 7.63
CA LYS A 659 -18.53 -21.44 8.14
C LYS A 659 -18.92 -20.23 9.00
N PRO A 660 -18.92 -20.29 10.35
CA PRO A 660 -19.37 -19.18 11.17
C PRO A 660 -18.45 -17.97 10.97
N LEU A 661 -19.03 -16.76 10.98
CA LEU A 661 -18.24 -15.53 11.10
C LEU A 661 -17.59 -15.51 12.48
N ASN A 662 -16.35 -15.05 12.57
CA ASN A 662 -15.62 -15.00 13.83
C ASN A 662 -15.60 -13.57 14.37
N PRO A 663 -16.39 -13.24 15.42
CA PRO A 663 -16.37 -11.92 16.02
C PRO A 663 -15.17 -11.70 16.96
N GLU A 664 -14.33 -12.72 17.16
CA GLU A 664 -13.19 -12.69 18.07
C GLU A 664 -11.89 -12.39 17.32
N VAL A 665 -11.01 -11.64 17.97
CA VAL A 665 -9.67 -11.29 17.53
C VAL A 665 -8.70 -11.64 18.64
N ASP A 666 -7.89 -12.66 18.41
CA ASP A 666 -6.83 -13.06 19.33
C ASP A 666 -5.63 -12.15 19.17
N LEU A 667 -5.05 -11.71 20.28
CA LEU A 667 -3.86 -10.88 20.29
C LEU A 667 -2.98 -11.22 21.49
N TYR A 668 -1.70 -10.90 21.40
CA TYR A 668 -0.72 -11.18 22.44
C TYR A 668 -0.21 -9.86 22.98
N LEU A 669 -0.27 -9.69 24.28
CA LEU A 669 0.30 -8.54 24.98
C LEU A 669 1.75 -8.91 25.36
N PRO A 670 2.78 -8.29 24.76
CA PRO A 670 4.18 -8.57 25.10
C PRO A 670 4.47 -8.44 26.60
N ALA A 671 5.40 -9.25 27.10
CA ALA A 671 5.78 -9.30 28.51
C ALA A 671 6.48 -8.02 29.03
N ASN A 672 6.70 -7.97 30.34
CA ASN A 672 7.49 -6.96 31.06
C ASN A 672 6.92 -5.52 31.08
N CYS A 673 5.67 -5.34 30.68
CA CYS A 673 4.94 -4.08 30.86
C CYS A 673 3.43 -4.34 31.03
N HIS A 674 2.70 -3.30 31.39
CA HIS A 674 1.24 -3.29 31.29
C HIS A 674 0.80 -2.69 29.95
N TRP A 675 -0.40 -3.04 29.52
CA TRP A 675 -1.02 -2.56 28.30
C TRP A 675 -2.40 -1.99 28.59
N TYR A 676 -2.66 -0.78 28.11
CA TYR A 676 -3.94 -0.11 28.23
C TYR A 676 -4.71 -0.21 26.93
N ASP A 677 -5.94 -0.70 26.98
CA ASP A 677 -6.85 -0.58 25.83
C ASP A 677 -7.11 0.91 25.55
N PHE A 678 -6.78 1.37 24.34
CA PHE A 678 -6.91 2.78 23.94
C PHE A 678 -8.37 3.29 23.99
N TRP A 679 -9.34 2.39 23.77
CA TRP A 679 -10.76 2.71 23.67
C TRP A 679 -11.47 2.67 25.01
N TYR A 680 -11.04 1.77 25.90
CA TYR A 680 -11.74 1.50 27.16
C TYR A 680 -10.91 1.83 28.41
N GLY A 681 -9.61 2.09 28.29
CA GLY A 681 -8.72 2.46 29.39
C GLY A 681 -8.40 1.32 30.36
N GLN A 682 -8.91 0.11 30.10
CA GLN A 682 -8.63 -1.07 30.89
C GLN A 682 -7.14 -1.44 30.75
N SER A 683 -6.48 -1.65 31.89
CA SER A 683 -5.09 -2.14 31.93
C SER A 683 -5.05 -3.65 32.05
N TYR A 684 -4.08 -4.26 31.38
CA TYR A 684 -3.80 -5.69 31.37
C TYR A 684 -2.30 -5.90 31.63
N PRO A 685 -1.90 -6.88 32.46
CA PRO A 685 -0.49 -7.27 32.52
C PRO A 685 -0.06 -7.87 31.16
N GLY A 686 1.19 -7.68 30.77
CA GLY A 686 1.79 -8.32 29.60
C GLY A 686 2.06 -9.82 29.80
N GLY A 687 2.60 -10.46 28.77
CA GLY A 687 2.99 -11.87 28.79
C GLY A 687 1.82 -12.83 28.58
N GLN A 688 0.70 -12.37 28.02
CA GLN A 688 -0.52 -13.16 27.88
C GLN A 688 -1.22 -12.91 26.54
N ALA A 689 -1.94 -13.93 26.07
CA ALA A 689 -2.91 -13.78 25.00
C ALA A 689 -4.26 -13.31 25.55
N ILE A 690 -4.93 -12.40 24.84
CA ILE A 690 -6.29 -11.96 25.14
C ILE A 690 -7.17 -12.04 23.90
N VAL A 691 -8.48 -12.08 24.12
CA VAL A 691 -9.49 -12.11 23.06
C VAL A 691 -10.25 -10.79 23.06
N SER A 692 -10.24 -10.09 21.92
CA SER A 692 -11.03 -8.87 21.71
C SER A 692 -12.24 -9.16 20.82
N LYS A 693 -13.33 -8.39 20.98
CA LYS A 693 -14.56 -8.47 20.17
C LYS A 693 -14.91 -7.10 19.57
N PRO A 694 -14.06 -6.56 18.67
CA PRO A 694 -14.23 -5.19 18.19
C PRO A 694 -15.48 -5.04 17.31
N SER A 695 -16.20 -3.93 17.49
CA SER A 695 -17.21 -3.51 16.50
C SER A 695 -16.53 -3.13 15.17
N LEU A 696 -17.32 -2.86 14.12
CA LEU A 696 -16.79 -2.43 12.83
C LEU A 696 -15.96 -1.14 12.92
N GLU A 697 -16.31 -0.25 13.86
CA GLU A 697 -15.68 1.07 14.03
C GLU A 697 -14.35 1.00 14.79
N ILE A 698 -14.11 -0.09 15.51
CA ILE A 698 -12.97 -0.24 16.42
C ILE A 698 -11.91 -1.12 15.77
N ILE A 699 -10.69 -0.61 15.69
CA ILE A 699 -9.48 -1.42 15.53
C ILE A 699 -8.89 -1.64 16.92
N PRO A 700 -8.56 -2.87 17.35
CA PRO A 700 -7.89 -3.08 18.63
C PRO A 700 -6.55 -2.34 18.69
N LEU A 701 -6.43 -1.45 19.68
CA LEU A 701 -5.25 -0.62 19.94
C LEU A 701 -4.92 -0.70 21.42
N PHE A 702 -3.67 -0.99 21.73
CA PHE A 702 -3.17 -1.07 23.09
C PHE A 702 -1.99 -0.13 23.27
N VAL A 703 -1.93 0.60 24.38
CA VAL A 703 -0.84 1.53 24.67
C VAL A 703 0.00 0.98 25.81
N ARG A 704 1.31 0.93 25.60
CA ARG A 704 2.28 0.47 26.59
C ARG A 704 2.25 1.39 27.83
N SER A 705 2.26 0.83 29.03
CA SER A 705 2.50 1.58 30.27
C SER A 705 3.82 2.35 30.20
N GLY A 706 3.89 3.53 30.80
CA GLY A 706 5.03 4.43 30.66
C GLY A 706 5.10 5.12 29.30
N SER A 707 3.93 5.45 28.73
CA SER A 707 3.84 6.22 27.48
C SER A 707 3.20 7.58 27.71
N ILE A 708 3.67 8.59 26.98
CA ILE A 708 3.01 9.89 26.84
C ILE A 708 2.64 10.06 25.37
N ILE A 709 1.35 10.24 25.08
CA ILE A 709 0.84 10.47 23.73
C ILE A 709 0.28 11.91 23.66
N PRO A 710 0.92 12.81 22.88
CA PRO A 710 0.35 14.12 22.59
C PRO A 710 -0.69 14.04 21.46
N LEU A 711 -1.91 14.49 21.74
CA LEU A 711 -2.99 14.64 20.76
C LEU A 711 -3.31 16.12 20.53
N GLY A 712 -3.29 16.55 19.28
CA GLY A 712 -3.66 17.89 18.86
C GLY A 712 -5.17 18.13 18.79
N PRO A 713 -5.56 19.35 18.42
CA PRO A 713 -6.96 19.69 18.15
C PRO A 713 -7.47 18.98 16.90
N GLU A 714 -8.78 18.99 16.69
CA GLU A 714 -9.38 18.54 15.44
C GLU A 714 -9.01 19.48 14.29
N MET A 715 -8.53 18.88 13.20
CA MET A 715 -8.07 19.60 12.00
C MET A 715 -8.59 18.94 10.71
N GLN A 716 -8.74 19.75 9.66
CA GLN A 716 -9.17 19.38 8.31
C GLN A 716 -7.99 19.12 7.36
N PHE A 717 -6.83 19.68 7.66
CA PHE A 717 -5.54 19.47 6.98
C PHE A 717 -4.43 19.73 8.01
N ALA A 718 -3.21 19.21 7.77
CA ALA A 718 -2.18 19.09 8.81
C ALA A 718 -1.70 20.40 9.43
N THR A 719 -1.93 21.53 8.74
CA THR A 719 -1.51 22.88 9.15
C THR A 719 -2.68 23.85 9.30
N GLU A 720 -3.91 23.37 9.49
CA GLU A 720 -5.10 24.24 9.63
C GLU A 720 -5.01 25.16 10.85
N LYS A 721 -4.60 24.60 11.98
CA LYS A 721 -4.54 25.28 13.27
C LYS A 721 -3.20 24.99 13.93
N PRO A 722 -2.70 25.91 14.77
CA PRO A 722 -1.65 25.57 15.72
C PRO A 722 -2.08 24.38 16.58
N ALA A 723 -1.12 23.54 16.99
CA ALA A 723 -1.40 22.46 17.93
C ALA A 723 -1.56 23.04 19.35
N ASP A 724 -2.70 23.69 19.60
CA ASP A 724 -3.06 24.29 20.87
C ASP A 724 -4.59 24.24 21.07
N PRO A 725 -5.11 23.63 22.15
CA PRO A 725 -4.37 22.86 23.16
C PRO A 725 -3.83 21.54 22.62
N ILE A 726 -2.77 21.02 23.24
CA ILE A 726 -2.35 19.62 23.12
C ILE A 726 -2.85 18.85 24.35
N GLU A 727 -3.56 17.75 24.13
CA GLU A 727 -3.88 16.78 25.17
C GLU A 727 -2.70 15.82 25.35
N LEU A 728 -2.11 15.80 26.55
CA LEU A 728 -1.05 14.87 26.93
C LEU A 728 -1.68 13.71 27.68
N ARG A 729 -1.89 12.58 26.99
CA ARG A 729 -2.35 11.34 27.62
C ARG A 729 -1.16 10.58 28.18
N ILE A 730 -1.15 10.43 29.50
CA ILE A 730 -0.16 9.68 30.25
C ILE A 730 -0.76 8.32 30.60
N TYR A 731 -0.06 7.26 30.21
CA TYR A 731 -0.42 5.87 30.51
C TYR A 731 0.48 5.39 31.65
N PRO A 732 -0.01 5.37 32.91
CA PRO A 732 0.83 5.11 34.08
C PRO A 732 1.29 3.65 34.16
N GLY A 733 2.05 3.30 35.20
CA GLY A 733 2.59 1.96 35.47
C GLY A 733 4.10 1.84 35.27
N SER A 734 4.75 2.88 34.73
CA SER A 734 6.20 3.05 34.70
C SER A 734 6.56 4.47 34.31
N ASP A 735 7.80 4.89 34.57
CA ASP A 735 8.30 6.19 34.12
C ASP A 735 8.19 6.29 32.58
N ALA A 736 7.98 7.52 32.10
CA ALA A 736 7.82 7.80 30.68
C ALA A 736 8.64 9.00 30.23
N GLY A 737 9.02 9.00 28.97
CA GLY A 737 9.63 10.14 28.30
C GLY A 737 9.05 10.32 26.90
N PHE A 738 8.80 11.56 26.50
CA PHE A 738 8.43 11.89 25.13
C PHE A 738 8.86 13.31 24.76
N ASP A 739 9.54 13.44 23.64
CA ASP A 739 9.95 14.73 23.10
C ASP A 739 8.97 15.19 22.02
N LEU A 740 8.24 16.28 22.27
CA LEU A 740 7.39 16.91 21.26
C LEU A 740 8.24 17.75 20.32
N TYR A 741 8.26 17.38 19.04
CA TYR A 741 8.95 18.11 17.97
C TYR A 741 7.99 18.99 17.18
N GLU A 742 8.44 20.21 16.87
CA GLU A 742 7.77 21.13 15.96
C GLU A 742 8.76 21.93 15.12
N ASP A 743 8.36 22.28 13.90
CA ASP A 743 9.12 23.12 12.97
C ASP A 743 8.18 23.88 12.01
N GLU A 744 8.74 24.44 10.94
CA GLU A 744 8.04 25.21 9.90
C GLU A 744 7.25 24.34 8.89
N ASN A 745 7.07 23.05 9.17
CA ASN A 745 6.23 22.06 8.45
C ASN A 745 6.73 21.57 7.09
N ASP A 746 7.12 22.45 6.15
CA ASP A 746 7.43 22.08 4.75
C ASP A 746 8.71 22.73 4.21
N ASN A 747 9.71 22.85 5.07
CA ASN A 747 11.03 23.29 4.63
C ASN A 747 12.18 22.55 5.29
N TYR A 748 13.39 22.70 4.75
CA TYR A 748 14.61 22.09 5.26
C TYR A 748 15.37 22.93 6.30
N ASN A 749 14.79 23.99 6.86
CA ASN A 749 15.49 24.80 7.87
C ASN A 749 15.73 24.04 9.19
N TYR A 750 15.03 22.92 9.44
CA TYR A 750 15.36 22.02 10.54
C TYR A 750 16.81 21.51 10.45
N GLU A 751 17.36 21.35 9.24
CA GLU A 751 18.76 20.98 9.01
C GLU A 751 19.74 22.05 9.53
N LYS A 752 19.24 23.28 9.75
CA LYS A 752 19.96 24.44 10.29
C LYS A 752 19.57 24.77 11.73
N GLY A 753 18.83 23.88 12.41
CA GLY A 753 18.39 24.08 13.78
C GLY A 753 17.08 24.86 13.96
N SER A 754 16.34 25.15 12.89
CA SER A 754 15.02 25.82 12.98
C SER A 754 13.91 24.83 13.31
N PHE A 755 13.89 24.38 14.55
CA PHE A 755 12.86 23.54 15.14
C PHE A 755 12.84 23.76 16.66
N SER A 756 11.82 23.24 17.34
CA SER A 756 11.82 23.17 18.80
C SER A 756 11.48 21.77 19.31
N ILE A 757 12.00 21.48 20.50
CA ILE A 757 11.73 20.28 21.27
C ILE A 757 11.17 20.70 22.64
N ILE A 758 10.04 20.12 23.04
CA ILE A 758 9.52 20.21 24.40
C ILE A 758 9.61 18.81 25.01
N PRO A 759 10.57 18.57 25.94
CA PRO A 759 10.71 17.27 26.57
C PRO A 759 9.67 17.09 27.66
N PHE A 760 8.97 15.96 27.65
CA PHE A 760 8.08 15.52 28.72
C PHE A 760 8.70 14.34 29.46
N HIS A 761 8.62 14.37 30.79
CA HIS A 761 9.03 13.26 31.63
C HIS A 761 7.97 13.00 32.69
N TRP A 762 7.52 11.75 32.78
CA TRP A 762 6.60 11.27 33.80
C TRP A 762 7.37 10.41 34.80
N SER A 763 7.24 10.76 36.08
CA SER A 763 7.66 9.88 37.18
C SER A 763 6.40 9.22 37.74
N ASP A 764 6.34 7.89 37.63
CA ASP A 764 5.16 7.12 38.01
C ASP A 764 5.01 7.02 39.53
N GLU A 765 6.11 6.79 40.24
CA GLU A 765 6.13 6.70 41.70
C GLU A 765 5.60 7.99 42.37
N SER A 766 5.99 9.14 41.85
CA SER A 766 5.59 10.45 42.39
C SER A 766 4.35 11.03 41.72
N MET A 767 3.78 10.34 40.73
CA MET A 767 2.66 10.82 39.91
C MET A 767 2.88 12.25 39.40
N THR A 768 4.09 12.55 38.93
CA THR A 768 4.51 13.91 38.55
C THR A 768 4.90 13.97 37.09
N LEU A 769 4.24 14.86 36.34
CA LEU A 769 4.65 15.23 34.98
C LEU A 769 5.55 16.46 35.03
N LYS A 770 6.75 16.31 34.50
CA LYS A 770 7.66 17.40 34.19
C LYS A 770 7.55 17.76 32.71
N ILE A 771 7.14 19.00 32.44
CA ILE A 771 7.20 19.62 31.12
C ILE A 771 8.47 20.48 31.10
N GLY A 772 9.53 19.99 30.48
CA GLY A 772 10.83 20.64 30.53
C GLY A 772 10.88 21.95 29.74
N ALA A 773 11.97 22.71 29.94
CA ALA A 773 12.21 23.93 29.19
C ALA A 773 12.34 23.64 27.68
N ARG A 774 11.71 24.47 26.86
CA ARG A 774 11.70 24.34 25.39
C ARG A 774 13.11 24.56 24.86
N LYS A 775 13.58 23.64 24.02
CA LYS A 775 14.88 23.71 23.34
C LYS A 775 14.67 24.12 21.90
N GLY A 776 15.44 25.09 21.40
CA GLY A 776 15.33 25.58 20.02
C GLY A 776 14.15 26.53 19.79
N SER A 777 14.06 27.03 18.56
CA SER A 777 13.02 27.94 18.11
C SER A 777 12.92 27.95 16.58
N PHE A 778 11.79 28.39 16.05
CA PHE A 778 11.58 28.58 14.62
C PHE A 778 10.58 29.72 14.34
N PRO A 779 10.61 30.34 13.15
CA PRO A 779 9.64 31.36 12.75
C PRO A 779 8.19 30.85 12.81
N GLY A 780 7.30 31.62 13.44
CA GLY A 780 5.88 31.24 13.59
C GLY A 780 5.60 30.24 14.72
N MET A 781 6.60 29.84 15.51
CA MET A 781 6.43 29.02 16.70
C MET A 781 5.54 29.73 17.74
N LEU A 782 4.66 28.97 18.39
CA LEU A 782 3.89 29.45 19.53
C LEU A 782 4.81 29.83 20.70
N SER A 783 4.76 31.09 21.14
CA SER A 783 5.48 31.53 22.34
C SER A 783 4.86 30.93 23.60
N GLN A 784 3.53 30.89 23.66
CA GLN A 784 2.74 30.26 24.71
C GLN A 784 1.79 29.22 24.13
N ARG A 785 1.50 28.16 24.90
CA ARG A 785 0.51 27.15 24.55
C ARG A 785 -0.13 26.52 25.78
N THR A 786 -1.16 25.73 25.55
CA THR A 786 -1.91 25.03 26.58
C THR A 786 -1.73 23.52 26.45
N PHE A 787 -1.41 22.87 27.57
CA PHE A 787 -1.44 21.43 27.70
C PHE A 787 -2.62 20.98 28.56
N TYR A 788 -3.42 20.07 28.04
CA TYR A 788 -4.45 19.34 28.79
C TYR A 788 -3.85 18.02 29.23
N VAL A 789 -3.44 17.94 30.49
CA VAL A 789 -2.77 16.76 31.04
C VAL A 789 -3.84 15.77 31.54
N VAL A 790 -3.76 14.54 31.06
CA VAL A 790 -4.74 13.49 31.32
C VAL A 790 -4.01 12.20 31.71
N VAL A 791 -4.29 11.68 32.91
CA VAL A 791 -3.84 10.34 33.32
C VAL A 791 -4.92 9.33 32.91
N VAL A 792 -4.57 8.40 32.03
CA VAL A 792 -5.54 7.47 31.42
C VAL A 792 -6.04 6.44 32.43
N ARG A 793 -7.36 6.21 32.42
CA ARG A 793 -8.09 5.25 33.26
C ARG A 793 -9.47 4.96 32.65
N PRO A 794 -10.22 3.93 33.11
CA PRO A 794 -11.45 3.49 32.43
C PRO A 794 -12.58 4.50 32.21
N ASP A 795 -12.52 5.69 32.83
CA ASP A 795 -13.48 6.78 32.67
C ASP A 795 -12.87 8.06 32.07
N LYS A 796 -11.57 8.08 31.72
CA LYS A 796 -10.87 9.30 31.27
C LYS A 796 -9.71 9.02 30.30
N GLY A 797 -9.59 9.88 29.28
CA GLY A 797 -8.49 9.81 28.31
C GLY A 797 -8.68 8.74 27.24
N LEU A 798 -9.93 8.51 26.83
CA LEU A 798 -10.32 7.39 25.98
C LEU A 798 -10.62 7.81 24.54
N GLY A 799 -10.39 6.90 23.60
CA GLY A 799 -10.86 7.04 22.22
C GLY A 799 -10.39 8.32 21.52
N ILE A 800 -11.23 8.86 20.64
CA ILE A 800 -10.82 9.85 19.63
C ILE A 800 -11.14 11.28 20.05
N ASP A 801 -12.08 11.50 20.96
CA ASP A 801 -12.49 12.85 21.32
C ASP A 801 -11.55 13.47 22.36
N GLN A 802 -11.49 14.80 22.37
CA GLN A 802 -10.71 15.50 23.38
C GLN A 802 -11.34 15.27 24.76
N THR A 803 -10.51 14.97 25.76
CA THR A 803 -11.00 14.84 27.14
C THR A 803 -11.54 16.18 27.64
N LEU A 804 -12.85 16.25 27.90
CA LEU A 804 -13.52 17.50 28.30
C LEU A 804 -13.07 18.05 29.66
N GLN A 805 -12.70 17.16 30.59
CA GLN A 805 -12.24 17.49 31.94
C GLN A 805 -10.85 16.90 32.20
N PRO A 806 -9.77 17.54 31.69
CA PRO A 806 -8.42 17.07 31.95
C PRO A 806 -8.09 17.14 33.44
N ASP A 807 -7.16 16.33 33.90
CA ASP A 807 -6.74 16.32 35.31
C ASP A 807 -6.05 17.66 35.68
N ARG A 808 -5.30 18.23 34.73
CA ARG A 808 -4.73 19.58 34.83
C ARG A 808 -4.73 20.31 33.49
N ILE A 809 -4.85 21.62 33.56
CA ILE A 809 -4.62 22.54 32.44
C ILE A 809 -3.36 23.33 32.77
N VAL A 810 -2.36 23.23 31.90
CA VAL A 810 -1.07 23.91 32.07
C VAL A 810 -0.93 24.96 30.99
N ARG A 811 -0.70 26.21 31.39
CA ARG A 811 -0.27 27.27 30.46
C ARG A 811 1.26 27.28 30.45
N TYR A 812 1.84 27.00 29.30
CA TYR A 812 3.27 26.83 29.12
C TYR A 812 3.81 27.96 28.26
N ASP A 813 4.85 28.65 28.73
CA ASP A 813 5.50 29.79 28.06
C ASP A 813 6.89 29.45 27.48
N GLY A 814 7.34 28.20 27.65
CA GLY A 814 8.68 27.75 27.29
C GLY A 814 9.57 27.42 28.49
N ASN A 815 9.21 27.87 29.69
CA ASN A 815 9.92 27.53 30.91
C ASN A 815 9.45 26.18 31.46
N GLU A 816 10.34 25.52 32.19
CA GLU A 816 10.03 24.25 32.84
C GLU A 816 8.86 24.38 33.84
N VAL A 817 7.97 23.39 33.83
CA VAL A 817 6.83 23.27 34.73
C VAL A 817 6.74 21.84 35.26
N GLU A 818 6.56 21.68 36.57
CA GLU A 818 6.24 20.41 37.20
C GLU A 818 4.77 20.39 37.63
N VAL A 819 4.11 19.26 37.38
CA VAL A 819 2.67 19.09 37.57
C VAL A 819 2.44 17.82 38.38
N PHE A 820 2.06 17.99 39.65
CA PHE A 820 1.66 16.88 40.52
C PHE A 820 0.22 16.45 40.23
N LEU A 821 0.02 15.14 40.00
CA LEU A 821 -1.25 14.51 39.61
C LEU A 821 -1.70 13.40 40.58
N GLY A 822 -0.98 13.21 41.69
CA GLY A 822 -1.29 12.22 42.73
C GLY A 822 -2.37 12.66 43.73
#